data_AF-A0A239D7C0-F1
#
_entry.id   AF-A0A239D7C0-F1
#
_cell.length_a   1.000
_cell.length_b   1.000
_cell.length_c   1.000
_cell.angle_alpha   90.00
_cell.angle_beta   90.00
_cell.angle_gamma   90.00
#
_symmetry.space_group_name_H-M   'P 1'
#
loop_
_entity.id
_entity.type
_entity.pdbx_description
1 polymer ?
#
loop_
_entity_poly.entity_id
_entity_poly.type
_entity_poly.pdbx_seq_one_letter_code
_entity_poly.pdbx_strand_id
1 'polypeptide(L)'
;MSVLAVVGTPGDRRVTMFADACARYGVREPAVVPWTSVLRGEEIRLEPGTLVRIDSPGEDAEADGLLRGPGEPSRVGGGARWHAAFTAGTARVREAVDRTPGAVLLADVGEIAVMFDKRLCHARLSTAGVPVPPALPGPIGGYAELRRRMDEARWGRVFVKPAHGSSASGVIALHSRGGRVKAVTSADLVSGRLYNSLRVRSYENESDLAAIVDLLAVDGLHVERWFPKASLDGHVIDLRVVVVDGTPTHAVVRVGRSPMTNLHLGGSRGDLGEVRAELGPEGWARALDVCARAAACFPGSLAVGVDLMIGVDWRSLAVAEVNAFGDLLPRLEGLPGSGAEGVDTYGAQVRAILARHAPAEIGNARGEGAIVAGGPVGRGEEEGASPSVSVSPYQGYVYAYPHKTSYRPLDPRPSLREVWAREPHTNLFLYLHIPFCEMRCGFCNLFTRTGAPEELVAAYLDALEHQARAVRDALDDPGFVTAAIGGGTPTYLSAAELTRMFDLTERIMGADLRAVPLSVETSPATATTDRLAVLAERGTTRISIGVQSFIDAEARAAVRPQRREEVEAALGAIREVGFEALNIDLIYGIDGQTETSWRYSLDAALAWKPEEIYLYPLYVRPLTGLGRRAHDWDDHRLALYRQGRDHLLAAGYEQVSMRMFRLPGSVGVAEYRCQSDGMVGLGCGARSYTSRLHYSYEYAVGAGQVRAIIDDYVRLAPEEFDVANVGFRLGEDERRRRHLIQSLLQAEGLDLTSYRERFGVEVMAGFREELERLAERGWLEGDALAAEEAAGAGWLRLTPEGLAHSDAIGPALFSGRVRELMAGYEER
;
A
#
# COMPACT_ATOMS: atom_id res chain seq x y z
N MET A 1 3.31 -16.52 -34.68
CA MET A 1 2.65 -15.79 -33.58
C MET A 1 2.69 -14.33 -33.91
N SER A 2 1.57 -13.62 -33.82
CA SER A 2 1.47 -12.19 -34.17
C SER A 2 2.42 -11.36 -33.30
N VAL A 3 3.18 -10.45 -33.93
CA VAL A 3 4.09 -9.54 -33.23
C VAL A 3 3.24 -8.42 -32.63
N LEU A 4 3.35 -8.15 -31.34
CA LEU A 4 2.67 -7.02 -30.68
C LEU A 4 3.66 -5.89 -30.44
N ALA A 5 3.19 -4.66 -30.57
CA ALA A 5 3.88 -3.48 -30.10
C ALA A 5 2.94 -2.60 -29.26
N VAL A 6 3.49 -1.92 -28.25
CA VAL A 6 2.78 -0.97 -27.40
C VAL A 6 3.45 0.38 -27.51
N VAL A 7 2.70 1.38 -27.98
CA VAL A 7 3.06 2.79 -27.82
C VAL A 7 2.73 3.19 -26.39
N GLY A 8 3.76 3.38 -25.58
CA GLY A 8 3.63 3.57 -24.13
C GLY A 8 4.91 4.07 -23.50
N THR A 9 4.89 4.32 -22.20
CA THR A 9 6.07 4.75 -21.45
C THR A 9 6.82 3.52 -20.94
N PRO A 10 8.11 3.32 -21.29
CA PRO A 10 8.89 2.19 -20.79
C PRO A 10 8.92 2.15 -19.27
N GLY A 11 8.71 0.97 -18.68
CA GLY A 11 8.64 0.78 -17.23
C GLY A 11 7.35 1.31 -16.57
N ASP A 12 6.43 1.93 -17.32
CA ASP A 12 5.12 2.29 -16.79
C ASP A 12 4.28 1.03 -16.52
N ARG A 13 3.42 1.14 -15.50
CA ARG A 13 2.56 0.06 -15.04
C ARG A 13 1.63 -0.48 -16.13
N ARG A 14 1.11 0.38 -17.01
CA ARG A 14 0.17 -0.03 -18.07
C ARG A 14 0.86 -0.91 -19.11
N VAL A 15 2.09 -0.55 -19.48
CA VAL A 15 2.92 -1.31 -20.41
C VAL A 15 3.31 -2.65 -19.81
N THR A 16 3.78 -2.63 -18.55
CA THR A 16 4.21 -3.84 -17.82
C THR A 16 3.05 -4.83 -17.66
N MET A 17 1.89 -4.39 -17.15
CA MET A 17 0.74 -5.28 -16.94
C MET A 17 0.17 -5.85 -18.25
N PHE A 18 0.26 -5.11 -19.36
CA PHE A 18 -0.12 -5.63 -20.66
C PHE A 18 0.90 -6.67 -21.18
N ALA A 19 2.20 -6.45 -20.97
CA ALA A 19 3.26 -7.41 -21.29
C ALA A 19 3.10 -8.71 -20.47
N ASP A 20 2.82 -8.60 -19.17
CA ASP A 20 2.52 -9.75 -18.31
C ASP A 20 1.30 -10.53 -18.80
N ALA A 21 0.24 -9.83 -19.19
CA ALA A 21 -0.93 -10.45 -19.79
C ALA A 21 -0.56 -11.19 -21.10
N CYS A 22 0.28 -10.59 -21.96
CA CYS A 22 0.79 -11.26 -23.15
C CYS A 22 1.52 -12.55 -22.80
N ALA A 23 2.44 -12.51 -21.83
CA ALA A 23 3.19 -13.67 -21.38
C ALA A 23 2.28 -14.79 -20.85
N ARG A 24 1.27 -14.45 -20.02
CA ARG A 24 0.29 -15.42 -19.48
C ARG A 24 -0.50 -16.15 -20.55
N TYR A 25 -0.76 -15.52 -21.69
CA TYR A 25 -1.49 -16.12 -22.82
C TYR A 25 -0.57 -16.61 -23.94
N GLY A 26 0.72 -16.80 -23.66
CA GLY A 26 1.68 -17.36 -24.61
C GLY A 26 1.98 -16.44 -25.80
N VAL A 27 1.75 -15.15 -25.66
CA VAL A 27 2.09 -14.14 -26.66
C VAL A 27 3.48 -13.59 -26.36
N ARG A 28 4.30 -13.46 -27.42
CA ARG A 28 5.64 -12.87 -27.29
C ARG A 28 5.55 -11.49 -26.64
N GLU A 29 6.53 -11.19 -25.79
CA GLU A 29 6.66 -9.88 -25.14
C GLU A 29 6.53 -8.76 -26.18
N PRO A 30 5.62 -7.80 -25.96
CA PRO A 30 5.37 -6.75 -26.94
C PRO A 30 6.54 -5.76 -27.00
N ALA A 31 6.90 -5.34 -28.22
CA ALA A 31 7.89 -4.29 -28.40
C ALA A 31 7.36 -2.94 -27.89
N VAL A 32 8.14 -2.21 -27.10
CA VAL A 32 7.73 -0.91 -26.57
C VAL A 32 8.22 0.21 -27.51
N VAL A 33 7.29 1.05 -27.96
CA VAL A 33 7.56 2.28 -28.70
C VAL A 33 7.38 3.47 -27.73
N PRO A 34 8.47 4.10 -27.24
CA PRO A 34 8.38 5.13 -26.22
C PRO A 34 7.62 6.37 -26.70
N TRP A 35 6.72 6.90 -25.86
CA TRP A 35 6.02 8.15 -26.16
C TRP A 35 6.96 9.33 -26.42
N THR A 36 8.09 9.41 -25.71
CA THR A 36 9.10 10.45 -25.91
C THR A 36 9.69 10.43 -27.33
N SER A 37 9.99 9.24 -27.86
CA SER A 37 10.43 9.05 -29.25
C SER A 37 9.34 9.46 -30.26
N VAL A 38 8.09 9.04 -30.03
CA VAL A 38 6.94 9.41 -30.89
C VAL A 38 6.75 10.93 -30.93
N LEU A 39 6.85 11.60 -29.78
CA LEU A 39 6.63 13.03 -29.65
C LEU A 39 7.78 13.85 -30.24
N ARG A 40 9.02 13.37 -30.14
CA ARG A 40 10.21 13.95 -30.81
C ARG A 40 10.20 13.77 -32.32
N GLY A 41 9.34 12.91 -32.85
CA GLY A 41 9.28 12.62 -34.29
C GLY A 41 10.41 11.69 -34.75
N GLU A 42 10.92 10.84 -33.86
CA GLU A 42 11.87 9.79 -34.21
C GLU A 42 11.20 8.74 -35.13
N GLU A 43 12.01 8.02 -35.91
CA GLU A 43 11.50 6.99 -36.82
C GLU A 43 10.94 5.80 -36.03
N ILE A 44 9.63 5.54 -36.17
CA ILE A 44 8.97 4.36 -35.59
C ILE A 44 9.12 3.19 -36.55
N ARG A 45 9.90 2.18 -36.15
CA ARG A 45 10.11 0.95 -36.93
C ARG A 45 9.23 -0.17 -36.38
N LEU A 46 8.42 -0.78 -37.24
CA LEU A 46 7.53 -1.89 -36.92
C LEU A 46 7.83 -3.08 -37.84
N GLU A 47 7.66 -4.29 -37.32
CA GLU A 47 7.78 -5.50 -38.14
C GLU A 47 6.49 -5.72 -38.96
N PRO A 48 6.56 -6.31 -40.17
CA PRO A 48 5.36 -6.67 -40.92
C PRO A 48 4.40 -7.54 -40.11
N GLY A 49 3.10 -7.24 -40.19
CA GLY A 49 2.07 -7.96 -39.42
C GLY A 49 1.94 -7.54 -37.94
N THR A 50 2.64 -6.49 -37.50
CA THR A 50 2.60 -6.06 -36.09
C THR A 50 1.22 -5.51 -35.70
N LEU A 51 0.66 -6.01 -34.61
CA LEU A 51 -0.52 -5.45 -33.95
C LEU A 51 -0.08 -4.37 -32.96
N VAL A 52 -0.53 -3.13 -33.17
CA VAL A 52 -0.06 -1.96 -32.40
C VAL A 52 -1.15 -1.49 -31.44
N ARG A 53 -0.84 -1.55 -30.15
CA ARG A 53 -1.63 -0.95 -29.06
C ARG A 53 -1.10 0.46 -28.81
N ILE A 54 -2.00 1.42 -28.59
CA ILE A 54 -1.65 2.75 -28.07
C ILE A 54 -2.17 2.83 -26.63
N ASP A 55 -1.31 3.17 -25.67
CA ASP A 55 -1.69 3.41 -24.28
C ASP A 55 -1.42 4.86 -23.86
N SER A 56 -1.83 5.22 -22.65
CA SER A 56 -1.61 6.55 -22.08
C SER A 56 -0.12 6.90 -21.99
N PRO A 57 0.28 8.17 -22.22
CA PRO A 57 1.65 8.64 -21.97
C PRO A 57 2.05 8.66 -20.48
N GLY A 58 1.11 8.39 -19.57
CA GLY A 58 1.40 8.22 -18.14
C GLY A 58 1.83 9.53 -17.45
N GLU A 59 2.57 9.39 -16.34
CA GLU A 59 3.12 10.50 -15.55
C GLU A 59 4.60 10.78 -15.87
N ASP A 60 5.05 10.39 -17.07
CA ASP A 60 6.42 10.65 -17.51
C ASP A 60 6.67 12.15 -17.71
N ALA A 61 7.62 12.69 -16.95
CA ALA A 61 7.89 14.13 -16.92
C ALA A 61 8.38 14.67 -18.27
N GLU A 62 9.10 13.84 -19.02
CA GLU A 62 9.63 14.20 -20.33
C GLU A 62 8.51 14.25 -21.38
N ALA A 63 7.68 13.21 -21.46
CA ALA A 63 6.51 13.17 -22.33
C ALA A 63 5.50 14.28 -21.98
N ASP A 64 5.24 14.53 -20.69
CA ASP A 64 4.36 15.64 -20.26
C ASP A 64 4.94 17.00 -20.68
N GLY A 65 6.26 17.20 -20.54
CA GLY A 65 6.95 18.40 -21.02
C GLY A 65 6.85 18.59 -22.54
N LEU A 66 6.94 17.51 -23.33
CA LEU A 66 6.76 17.55 -24.78
C LEU A 66 5.29 17.85 -25.18
N LEU A 67 4.33 17.34 -24.41
CA LEU A 67 2.90 17.53 -24.66
C LEU A 67 2.41 18.92 -24.23
N ARG A 68 2.73 19.38 -23.02
CA ARG A 68 2.26 20.65 -22.45
C ARG A 68 3.17 21.84 -22.74
N GLY A 69 4.46 21.58 -22.96
CA GLY A 69 5.50 22.62 -22.98
C GLY A 69 5.95 23.07 -21.59
N PRO A 70 6.74 24.16 -21.49
CA PRO A 70 7.29 24.62 -20.23
C PRO A 70 6.20 25.03 -19.23
N GLY A 71 6.26 24.51 -18.01
CA GLY A 71 5.31 24.79 -16.94
C GLY A 71 5.32 23.73 -15.84
N GLU A 72 4.53 23.95 -14.79
CA GLU A 72 4.33 22.98 -13.71
C GLU A 72 3.30 21.90 -14.12
N PRO A 73 3.58 20.59 -13.94
CA PRO A 73 2.67 19.50 -14.32
C PRO A 73 1.29 19.54 -13.64
N SER A 74 1.19 20.17 -12.48
CA SER A 74 -0.03 20.33 -11.70
C SER A 74 -0.98 21.40 -12.24
N ARG A 75 -0.59 22.17 -13.26
CA ARG A 75 -1.37 23.27 -13.82
C ARG A 75 -2.63 22.77 -14.53
N VAL A 76 -3.76 23.45 -14.30
CA VAL A 76 -5.06 23.16 -14.92
C VAL A 76 -5.41 24.23 -15.95
N GLY A 77 -6.03 23.82 -17.05
CA GLY A 77 -6.39 24.69 -18.19
C GLY A 77 -5.32 24.70 -19.30
N GLY A 78 -5.69 25.16 -20.49
CA GLY A 78 -4.80 25.17 -21.68
C GLY A 78 -4.49 23.77 -22.23
N GLY A 79 -5.44 22.84 -22.13
CA GLY A 79 -5.32 21.46 -22.60
C GLY A 79 -5.31 21.31 -24.12
N ALA A 80 -5.66 22.34 -24.89
CA ALA A 80 -5.61 22.28 -26.36
C ALA A 80 -4.20 22.01 -26.89
N ARG A 81 -3.15 22.56 -26.26
CA ARG A 81 -1.76 22.27 -26.66
C ARG A 81 -1.41 20.81 -26.43
N TRP A 82 -1.75 20.29 -25.25
CA TRP A 82 -1.55 18.89 -24.92
C TRP A 82 -2.29 17.99 -25.91
N HIS A 83 -3.55 18.30 -26.21
CA HIS A 83 -4.38 17.55 -27.16
C HIS A 83 -3.80 17.59 -28.58
N ALA A 84 -3.37 18.75 -29.06
CA ALA A 84 -2.74 18.90 -30.37
C ALA A 84 -1.43 18.12 -30.48
N ALA A 85 -0.56 18.20 -29.46
CA ALA A 85 0.69 17.44 -29.43
C ALA A 85 0.47 15.93 -29.36
N PHE A 86 -0.49 15.50 -28.53
CA PHE A 86 -0.87 14.09 -28.38
C PHE A 86 -1.46 13.51 -29.67
N THR A 87 -2.40 14.23 -30.30
CA THR A 87 -3.01 13.80 -31.57
C THR A 87 -2.03 13.84 -32.74
N ALA A 88 -1.09 14.78 -32.77
CA ALA A 88 0.02 14.74 -33.71
C ALA A 88 0.92 13.51 -33.48
N GLY A 89 1.17 13.14 -32.22
CA GLY A 89 1.89 11.92 -31.86
C GLY A 89 1.17 10.65 -32.34
N THR A 90 -0.13 10.50 -32.07
CA THR A 90 -0.90 9.34 -32.54
C THR A 90 -1.00 9.29 -34.06
N ALA A 91 -1.05 10.43 -34.75
CA ALA A 91 -1.00 10.48 -36.22
C ALA A 91 0.31 9.91 -36.77
N ARG A 92 1.47 10.17 -36.13
CA ARG A 92 2.75 9.54 -36.52
C ARG A 92 2.76 8.03 -36.32
N VAL A 93 2.12 7.55 -35.25
CA VAL A 93 1.94 6.10 -35.05
C VAL A 93 1.11 5.50 -36.19
N ARG A 94 0.01 6.16 -36.57
CA ARG A 94 -0.80 5.76 -37.73
C ARG A 94 0.02 5.71 -39.01
N GLU A 95 0.82 6.74 -39.31
CA GLU A 95 1.71 6.75 -40.48
C GLU A 95 2.73 5.60 -40.47
N ALA A 96 3.28 5.27 -39.29
CA ALA A 96 4.20 4.15 -39.15
C ALA A 96 3.51 2.80 -39.41
N VAL A 97 2.29 2.63 -38.91
CA VAL A 97 1.47 1.43 -39.16
C VAL A 97 1.09 1.31 -40.63
N ASP A 98 0.61 2.39 -41.25
CA ASP A 98 0.16 2.39 -42.66
C ASP A 98 1.31 2.09 -43.64
N ARG A 99 2.54 2.47 -43.31
CA ARG A 99 3.75 2.14 -44.10
C ARG A 99 4.27 0.73 -43.88
N THR A 100 3.84 0.04 -42.82
CA THR A 100 4.32 -1.29 -42.45
C THR A 100 3.36 -2.37 -42.96
N PRO A 101 3.77 -3.25 -43.89
CA PRO A 101 2.86 -4.23 -44.49
C PRO A 101 2.18 -5.12 -43.45
N GLY A 102 0.84 -5.15 -43.46
CA GLY A 102 0.03 -5.98 -42.58
C GLY A 102 -0.01 -5.55 -41.11
N ALA A 103 0.63 -4.44 -40.73
CA ALA A 103 0.49 -3.90 -39.39
C ALA A 103 -0.93 -3.33 -39.17
N VAL A 104 -1.46 -3.47 -37.95
CA VAL A 104 -2.85 -3.08 -37.62
C VAL A 104 -2.87 -2.34 -36.29
N LEU A 105 -3.58 -1.22 -36.24
CA LEU A 105 -3.86 -0.53 -34.98
C LEU A 105 -5.02 -1.20 -34.24
N LEU A 106 -4.81 -1.47 -32.95
CA LEU A 106 -5.82 -2.01 -32.04
C LEU A 106 -6.74 -0.92 -31.47
N ALA A 107 -6.44 0.34 -31.74
CA ALA A 107 -7.30 1.47 -31.44
C ALA A 107 -7.18 2.55 -32.52
N ASP A 108 -8.31 3.02 -33.05
CA ASP A 108 -8.29 4.06 -34.07
C ASP A 108 -7.90 5.42 -33.48
N VAL A 109 -6.91 6.06 -34.10
CA VAL A 109 -6.36 7.34 -33.63
C VAL A 109 -7.36 8.49 -33.72
N GLY A 110 -8.30 8.46 -34.67
CA GLY A 110 -9.38 9.44 -34.80
C GLY A 110 -10.44 9.27 -33.71
N GLU A 111 -10.77 8.03 -33.36
CA GLU A 111 -11.63 7.72 -32.22
C GLU A 111 -10.98 8.12 -30.88
N ILE A 112 -9.69 7.83 -30.70
CA ILE A 112 -8.91 8.32 -29.55
C ILE A 112 -9.01 9.85 -29.47
N ALA A 113 -8.77 10.57 -30.58
CA ALA A 113 -8.84 12.03 -30.58
C ALA A 113 -10.21 12.57 -30.14
N VAL A 114 -11.29 11.89 -30.52
CA VAL A 114 -12.66 12.24 -30.11
C VAL A 114 -12.90 11.96 -28.63
N MET A 115 -12.43 10.83 -28.10
CA MET A 115 -12.58 10.50 -26.67
C MET A 115 -11.82 11.49 -25.75
N PHE A 116 -10.78 12.15 -26.26
CA PHE A 116 -10.04 13.21 -25.55
C PHE A 116 -10.62 14.63 -25.72
N ASP A 117 -11.68 14.80 -26.50
CA ASP A 117 -12.47 16.04 -26.56
C ASP A 117 -13.89 15.77 -26.06
N LYS A 118 -14.19 16.25 -24.85
CA LYS A 118 -15.48 15.99 -24.20
C LYS A 118 -16.68 16.48 -25.03
N ARG A 119 -16.51 17.54 -25.82
CA ARG A 119 -17.59 18.10 -26.67
C ARG A 119 -17.89 17.15 -27.83
N LEU A 120 -16.84 16.66 -28.49
CA LEU A 120 -16.96 15.74 -29.62
C LEU A 120 -17.46 14.36 -29.15
N CYS A 121 -16.91 13.85 -28.05
CA CYS A 121 -17.36 12.60 -27.45
C CYS A 121 -18.84 12.68 -27.05
N HIS A 122 -19.24 13.74 -26.34
CA HIS A 122 -20.63 13.95 -25.94
C HIS A 122 -21.57 14.02 -27.16
N ALA A 123 -21.22 14.82 -28.17
CA ALA A 123 -22.02 14.93 -29.39
C ALA A 123 -22.17 13.58 -30.12
N ARG A 124 -21.08 12.83 -30.25
CA ARG A 124 -21.09 11.50 -30.90
C ARG A 124 -22.02 10.53 -30.16
N LEU A 125 -21.93 10.45 -28.84
CA LEU A 125 -22.80 9.60 -28.01
C LEU A 125 -24.27 10.04 -28.12
N SER A 126 -24.53 11.34 -28.03
CA SER A 126 -25.88 11.91 -28.12
C SER A 126 -26.53 11.61 -29.48
N THR A 127 -25.79 11.80 -30.59
CA THR A 127 -26.27 11.47 -31.94
C THR A 127 -26.57 9.98 -32.11
N ALA A 128 -25.80 9.11 -31.46
CA ALA A 128 -26.04 7.66 -31.45
C ALA A 128 -27.18 7.23 -30.51
N GLY A 129 -27.86 8.18 -29.86
CA GLY A 129 -28.94 7.91 -28.91
C GLY A 129 -28.47 7.24 -27.60
N VAL A 130 -27.17 7.26 -27.32
CA VAL A 130 -26.64 6.85 -26.01
C VAL A 130 -27.05 7.93 -25.00
N PRO A 131 -27.65 7.55 -23.85
CA PRO A 131 -28.10 8.52 -22.89
C PRO A 131 -26.90 9.27 -22.30
N VAL A 132 -26.90 10.60 -22.47
CA VAL A 132 -25.94 11.53 -21.89
C VAL A 132 -26.71 12.71 -21.27
N PRO A 133 -26.15 13.42 -20.28
CA PRO A 133 -26.81 14.62 -19.77
C PRO A 133 -27.00 15.65 -20.89
N PRO A 134 -28.13 16.39 -20.94
CA PRO A 134 -28.28 17.50 -21.87
C PRO A 134 -27.13 18.50 -21.73
N ALA A 135 -26.57 19.00 -22.83
CA ALA A 135 -25.49 19.98 -22.83
C ALA A 135 -25.94 21.35 -23.38
N LEU A 136 -25.31 22.42 -22.92
CA LEU A 136 -25.49 23.74 -23.52
C LEU A 136 -24.87 23.75 -24.94
N PRO A 137 -25.52 24.38 -25.94
CA PRO A 137 -24.97 24.42 -27.29
C PRO A 137 -23.65 25.19 -27.42
N GLY A 138 -22.66 24.60 -28.09
CA GLY A 138 -21.38 25.24 -28.39
C GLY A 138 -20.44 25.39 -27.18
N PRO A 139 -19.17 25.77 -27.41
CA PRO A 139 -18.22 26.03 -26.34
C PRO A 139 -18.60 27.29 -25.57
N ILE A 140 -18.42 27.29 -24.26
CA ILE A 140 -18.62 28.47 -23.42
C ILE A 140 -17.27 29.15 -23.16
N GLY A 141 -17.17 30.43 -23.49
CA GLY A 141 -15.91 31.19 -23.47
C GLY A 141 -15.58 31.92 -22.18
N GLY A 142 -16.45 31.86 -21.17
CA GLY A 142 -16.19 32.48 -19.86
C GLY A 142 -17.42 32.50 -18.94
N TYR A 143 -17.24 33.01 -17.74
CA TYR A 143 -18.24 32.98 -16.67
C TYR A 143 -19.50 33.78 -17.00
N ALA A 144 -19.36 35.00 -17.53
CA ALA A 144 -20.50 35.83 -17.89
C ALA A 144 -21.38 35.16 -18.95
N GLU A 145 -20.76 34.51 -19.95
CA GLU A 145 -21.50 33.73 -20.93
C GLU A 145 -22.16 32.50 -20.29
N LEU A 146 -21.43 31.74 -19.46
CA LEU A 146 -21.96 30.59 -18.74
C LEU A 146 -23.25 30.94 -17.99
N ARG A 147 -23.24 32.04 -17.23
CA ARG A 147 -24.38 32.54 -16.46
C ARG A 147 -25.58 32.83 -17.35
N ARG A 148 -25.38 33.62 -18.41
CA ARG A 148 -26.44 33.98 -19.36
C ARG A 148 -27.07 32.73 -19.98
N ARG A 149 -26.24 31.77 -20.42
CA ARG A 149 -26.71 30.54 -21.08
C ARG A 149 -27.42 29.60 -20.11
N MET A 150 -26.99 29.53 -18.84
CA MET A 150 -27.72 28.82 -17.78
C MET A 150 -29.10 29.42 -17.54
N ASP A 151 -29.22 30.75 -17.51
CA ASP A 151 -30.49 31.45 -17.30
C ASP A 151 -31.45 31.24 -18.48
N GLU A 152 -30.95 31.35 -19.72
CA GLU A 152 -31.71 31.06 -20.94
C GLU A 152 -32.24 29.62 -20.98
N ALA A 153 -31.41 28.65 -20.56
CA ALA A 153 -31.78 27.24 -20.47
C ALA A 153 -32.62 26.90 -19.22
N ARG A 154 -32.77 27.85 -18.28
CA ARG A 154 -33.38 27.66 -16.95
C ARG A 154 -32.71 26.55 -16.13
N TRP A 155 -31.38 26.45 -16.19
CA TRP A 155 -30.59 25.45 -15.48
C TRP A 155 -29.96 26.02 -14.22
N GLY A 156 -30.50 25.65 -13.05
CA GLY A 156 -29.93 26.06 -11.76
C GLY A 156 -28.73 25.22 -11.28
N ARG A 157 -28.40 24.12 -11.97
CA ARG A 157 -27.26 23.24 -11.64
C ARG A 157 -26.63 22.68 -12.91
N VAL A 158 -25.31 22.78 -13.02
CA VAL A 158 -24.55 22.30 -14.18
C VAL A 158 -23.21 21.70 -13.75
N PHE A 159 -22.66 20.82 -14.59
CA PHE A 159 -21.25 20.47 -14.57
C PHE A 159 -20.55 21.26 -15.68
N VAL A 160 -19.51 21.99 -15.30
CA VAL A 160 -18.63 22.72 -16.21
C VAL A 160 -17.35 21.90 -16.36
N LYS A 161 -17.01 21.51 -17.58
CA LYS A 161 -15.86 20.65 -17.87
C LYS A 161 -14.94 21.36 -18.88
N PRO A 162 -13.61 21.38 -18.66
CA PRO A 162 -12.67 21.75 -19.72
C PRO A 162 -12.87 20.84 -20.94
N ALA A 163 -12.70 21.37 -22.17
CA ALA A 163 -12.84 20.56 -23.38
C ALA A 163 -11.89 19.35 -23.40
N HIS A 164 -10.64 19.58 -22.96
CA HIS A 164 -9.57 18.61 -22.95
C HIS A 164 -9.03 18.46 -21.51
N GLY A 165 -8.96 17.24 -21.00
CA GLY A 165 -8.47 16.94 -19.65
C GLY A 165 -8.93 15.58 -19.14
N SER A 166 -8.23 15.03 -18.15
CA SER A 166 -8.51 13.71 -17.55
C SER A 166 -8.69 13.80 -16.03
N SER A 167 -9.09 12.69 -15.40
CA SER A 167 -9.14 12.55 -13.93
C SER A 167 -9.97 13.61 -13.19
N ALA A 168 -11.04 14.11 -13.83
CA ALA A 168 -11.88 15.19 -13.34
C ALA A 168 -11.10 16.48 -12.94
N SER A 169 -9.91 16.68 -13.53
CA SER A 169 -9.12 17.89 -13.34
C SER A 169 -9.83 19.10 -13.93
N GLY A 170 -10.09 20.12 -13.10
CA GLY A 170 -10.77 21.34 -13.55
C GLY A 170 -12.28 21.22 -13.76
N VAL A 171 -12.89 20.08 -13.42
CA VAL A 171 -14.36 19.95 -13.47
C VAL A 171 -14.97 20.75 -12.31
N ILE A 172 -16.04 21.49 -12.61
CA ILE A 172 -16.78 22.29 -11.62
C ILE A 172 -18.21 21.80 -11.57
N ALA A 173 -18.63 21.35 -10.40
CA ALA A 173 -20.03 21.12 -10.07
C ALA A 173 -20.61 22.46 -9.58
N LEU A 174 -21.36 23.17 -10.43
CA LEU A 174 -21.89 24.51 -10.16
C LEU A 174 -23.39 24.48 -9.86
N HIS A 175 -23.78 25.12 -8.75
CA HIS A 175 -25.15 25.45 -8.40
C HIS A 175 -25.34 26.98 -8.38
N SER A 176 -26.40 27.44 -9.02
CA SER A 176 -26.85 28.83 -9.01
C SER A 176 -28.35 28.91 -8.74
N ARG A 177 -28.75 29.69 -7.72
CA ARG A 177 -30.17 29.99 -7.46
C ARG A 177 -30.32 31.28 -6.67
N GLY A 178 -31.23 32.16 -7.11
CA GLY A 178 -31.62 33.36 -6.37
C GLY A 178 -30.45 34.32 -6.08
N GLY A 179 -29.54 34.50 -7.04
CA GLY A 179 -28.35 35.34 -6.89
C GLY A 179 -27.21 34.73 -6.05
N ARG A 180 -27.38 33.51 -5.52
CA ARG A 180 -26.32 32.78 -4.79
C ARG A 180 -25.68 31.73 -5.67
N VAL A 181 -24.38 31.55 -5.49
CA VAL A 181 -23.58 30.54 -6.21
C VAL A 181 -22.85 29.63 -5.24
N LYS A 182 -22.75 28.36 -5.63
CA LYS A 182 -21.91 27.38 -4.95
C LYS A 182 -21.27 26.47 -5.99
N ALA A 183 -19.96 26.40 -5.98
CA ALA A 183 -19.18 25.57 -6.87
C ALA A 183 -18.35 24.57 -6.08
N VAL A 184 -18.20 23.37 -6.62
CA VAL A 184 -17.38 22.31 -6.05
C VAL A 184 -16.41 21.85 -7.14
N THR A 185 -15.10 21.96 -6.93
CA THR A 185 -14.09 21.68 -7.97
C THR A 185 -12.77 21.16 -7.38
N SER A 186 -11.99 20.46 -8.21
CA SER A 186 -10.61 20.05 -7.96
C SER A 186 -9.58 21.15 -8.27
N ALA A 187 -9.98 22.20 -9.00
CA ALA A 187 -9.13 23.34 -9.34
C ALA A 187 -8.98 24.30 -8.15
N ASP A 188 -7.73 24.60 -7.82
CA ASP A 188 -7.35 25.51 -6.75
C ASP A 188 -6.70 26.76 -7.33
N LEU A 189 -7.24 27.93 -6.96
CA LEU A 189 -6.74 29.22 -7.43
C LEU A 189 -5.66 29.71 -6.46
N VAL A 190 -4.41 29.60 -6.87
CA VAL A 190 -3.25 30.03 -6.08
C VAL A 190 -2.50 31.12 -6.85
N SER A 191 -2.42 32.32 -6.28
CA SER A 191 -1.68 33.45 -6.85
C SER A 191 -2.05 33.76 -8.32
N GLY A 192 -3.34 33.65 -8.68
CA GLY A 192 -3.85 33.92 -10.03
C GLY A 192 -3.62 32.79 -11.05
N ARG A 193 -3.21 31.59 -10.61
CA ARG A 193 -3.05 30.40 -11.45
C ARG A 193 -3.88 29.24 -10.91
N LEU A 194 -4.32 28.36 -11.80
CA LEU A 194 -5.07 27.15 -11.44
C LEU A 194 -4.17 25.92 -11.35
N TYR A 195 -4.30 25.22 -10.24
CA TYR A 195 -3.62 23.96 -9.97
C TYR A 195 -4.61 22.86 -9.60
N ASN A 196 -4.30 21.62 -9.95
CA ASN A 196 -5.09 20.47 -9.54
C ASN A 196 -4.68 20.11 -8.11
N SER A 197 -5.53 20.44 -7.13
CA SER A 197 -5.21 20.17 -5.73
C SER A 197 -5.41 18.71 -5.33
N LEU A 198 -5.94 17.86 -6.24
CA LEU A 198 -6.37 16.47 -5.97
C LEU A 198 -7.37 16.34 -4.81
N ARG A 199 -7.90 17.47 -4.33
CA ARG A 199 -8.90 17.57 -3.27
C ARG A 199 -10.04 18.42 -3.78
N VAL A 200 -11.25 18.00 -3.47
CA VAL A 200 -12.44 18.75 -3.85
C VAL A 200 -12.65 19.90 -2.87
N ARG A 201 -12.68 21.15 -3.38
CA ARG A 201 -12.93 22.37 -2.61
C ARG A 201 -14.28 22.97 -2.96
N SER A 202 -14.85 23.75 -2.05
CA SER A 202 -16.08 24.52 -2.26
C SER A 202 -15.78 26.01 -2.38
N TYR A 203 -16.39 26.67 -3.36
CA TYR A 203 -16.33 28.11 -3.58
C TYR A 203 -17.75 28.67 -3.56
N GLU A 204 -17.97 29.72 -2.77
CA GLU A 204 -19.26 30.42 -2.66
C GLU A 204 -19.15 31.90 -3.06
N ASN A 205 -17.92 32.40 -3.26
CA ASN A 205 -17.65 33.74 -3.77
C ASN A 205 -17.74 33.74 -5.30
N GLU A 206 -18.55 34.65 -5.84
CA GLU A 206 -18.80 34.78 -7.27
C GLU A 206 -17.58 35.30 -8.06
N SER A 207 -16.75 36.18 -7.49
CA SER A 207 -15.54 36.67 -8.18
C SER A 207 -14.49 35.59 -8.34
N ASP A 208 -14.29 34.76 -7.30
CA ASP A 208 -13.34 33.65 -7.33
C ASP A 208 -13.80 32.60 -8.35
N LEU A 209 -15.10 32.29 -8.34
CA LEU A 209 -15.69 31.38 -9.30
C LEU A 209 -15.58 31.90 -10.74
N ALA A 210 -15.79 33.19 -10.97
CA ALA A 210 -15.63 33.79 -12.28
C ALA A 210 -14.19 33.65 -12.77
N ALA A 211 -13.21 33.97 -11.93
CA ALA A 211 -11.80 33.83 -12.25
C ALA A 211 -11.41 32.38 -12.58
N ILE A 212 -11.90 31.40 -11.80
CA ILE A 212 -11.64 29.97 -12.06
C ILE A 212 -12.25 29.57 -13.41
N VAL A 213 -13.51 29.91 -13.67
CA VAL A 213 -14.18 29.56 -14.93
C VAL A 213 -13.50 30.20 -16.14
N ASP A 214 -13.13 31.48 -16.05
CA ASP A 214 -12.46 32.21 -17.13
C ASP A 214 -11.08 31.62 -17.44
N LEU A 215 -10.30 31.23 -16.42
CA LEU A 215 -9.01 30.57 -16.60
C LEU A 215 -9.12 29.17 -17.24
N LEU A 216 -10.24 28.48 -17.04
CA LEU A 216 -10.51 27.19 -17.68
C LEU A 216 -11.09 27.34 -19.09
N ALA A 217 -11.71 28.47 -19.40
CA ALA A 217 -12.44 28.69 -20.64
C ALA A 217 -11.57 28.94 -21.88
N VAL A 218 -10.24 28.99 -21.72
CA VAL A 218 -9.26 29.26 -22.79
C VAL A 218 -9.48 28.37 -24.03
N ASP A 219 -9.84 27.09 -23.83
CA ASP A 219 -10.07 26.12 -24.92
C ASP A 219 -11.57 25.89 -25.21
N GLY A 220 -12.44 26.67 -24.57
CA GLY A 220 -13.89 26.51 -24.55
C GLY A 220 -14.36 25.41 -23.59
N LEU A 221 -15.37 25.72 -22.78
CA LEU A 221 -15.92 24.78 -21.80
C LEU A 221 -17.06 23.94 -22.40
N HIS A 222 -17.13 22.68 -21.99
CA HIS A 222 -18.29 21.82 -22.19
C HIS A 222 -19.17 21.87 -20.93
N VAL A 223 -20.44 22.20 -21.09
CA VAL A 223 -21.35 22.40 -19.96
C VAL A 223 -22.56 21.50 -20.06
N GLU A 224 -22.71 20.63 -19.07
CA GLU A 224 -23.78 19.64 -18.99
C GLU A 224 -24.77 20.00 -17.88
N ARG A 225 -26.05 19.72 -18.08
CA ARG A 225 -27.06 19.79 -17.03
C ARG A 225 -26.68 18.80 -15.94
N TRP A 226 -26.83 19.23 -14.69
CA TRP A 226 -26.55 18.38 -13.55
C TRP A 226 -27.39 17.10 -13.55
N PHE A 227 -26.71 15.96 -13.54
CA PHE A 227 -27.33 14.65 -13.39
C PHE A 227 -27.30 14.22 -11.91
N PRO A 228 -28.46 14.08 -11.23
CA PRO A 228 -28.52 13.69 -9.84
C PRO A 228 -28.23 12.19 -9.71
N LYS A 229 -27.02 11.88 -9.24
CA LYS A 229 -26.55 10.49 -9.09
C LYS A 229 -27.13 9.81 -7.86
N ALA A 230 -27.36 8.50 -7.97
CA ALA A 230 -27.73 7.61 -6.88
C ALA A 230 -26.70 7.67 -5.74
N SER A 231 -27.11 7.21 -4.56
CA SER A 231 -26.23 7.15 -3.41
C SER A 231 -26.44 5.84 -2.64
N LEU A 232 -25.35 5.31 -2.09
CA LEU A 232 -25.32 4.21 -1.12
C LEU A 232 -24.71 4.75 0.17
N ASP A 233 -25.34 4.49 1.32
CA ASP A 233 -24.91 4.96 2.64
C ASP A 233 -24.57 6.47 2.69
N GLY A 234 -25.38 7.29 2.04
CA GLY A 234 -25.19 8.75 1.97
C GLY A 234 -24.03 9.20 1.09
N HIS A 235 -23.39 8.29 0.35
CA HIS A 235 -22.30 8.58 -0.59
C HIS A 235 -22.77 8.42 -2.03
N VAL A 236 -22.42 9.39 -2.89
CA VAL A 236 -22.77 9.39 -4.30
C VAL A 236 -22.01 8.29 -5.04
N ILE A 237 -22.66 7.61 -5.99
CA ILE A 237 -22.05 6.52 -6.76
C ILE A 237 -22.11 6.72 -8.27
N ASP A 238 -21.16 6.15 -8.99
CA ASP A 238 -21.28 5.77 -10.40
C ASP A 238 -20.49 4.50 -10.72
N LEU A 239 -20.62 3.99 -11.95
CA LEU A 239 -19.93 2.81 -12.43
C LEU A 239 -18.84 3.21 -13.43
N ARG A 240 -17.64 2.66 -13.26
CA ARG A 240 -16.67 2.55 -14.35
C ARG A 240 -16.79 1.15 -14.95
N VAL A 241 -17.17 1.07 -16.21
CA VAL A 241 -17.34 -0.18 -16.95
C VAL A 241 -16.30 -0.28 -18.05
N VAL A 242 -15.51 -1.35 -18.05
CA VAL A 242 -14.56 -1.65 -19.13
C VAL A 242 -15.28 -2.50 -20.17
N VAL A 243 -15.30 -1.99 -21.40
CA VAL A 243 -15.85 -2.69 -22.56
C VAL A 243 -14.70 -3.13 -23.43
N VAL A 244 -14.57 -4.44 -23.65
CA VAL A 244 -13.54 -5.04 -24.50
C VAL A 244 -14.26 -5.76 -25.63
N ASP A 245 -13.86 -5.51 -26.86
CA ASP A 245 -14.49 -6.11 -28.04
C ASP A 245 -15.99 -5.80 -28.17
N GLY A 246 -16.42 -4.65 -27.68
CA GLY A 246 -17.85 -4.29 -27.61
C GLY A 246 -18.63 -5.00 -26.50
N THR A 247 -18.00 -5.88 -25.74
CA THR A 247 -18.61 -6.60 -24.60
C THR A 247 -18.23 -5.94 -23.27
N PRO A 248 -19.18 -5.55 -22.42
CA PRO A 248 -18.89 -5.12 -21.05
C PRO A 248 -18.28 -6.27 -20.25
N THR A 249 -16.99 -6.19 -19.95
CA THR A 249 -16.25 -7.29 -19.32
C THR A 249 -16.00 -7.05 -17.84
N HIS A 250 -15.79 -5.80 -17.41
CA HIS A 250 -15.47 -5.49 -16.02
C HIS A 250 -16.27 -4.27 -15.56
N ALA A 251 -16.64 -4.21 -14.29
CA ALA A 251 -17.24 -3.01 -13.71
C ALA A 251 -16.72 -2.78 -12.29
N VAL A 252 -16.52 -1.52 -11.93
CA VAL A 252 -16.22 -1.10 -10.57
C VAL A 252 -17.14 0.04 -10.16
N VAL A 253 -17.69 -0.06 -8.95
CA VAL A 253 -18.45 1.02 -8.32
C VAL A 253 -17.47 2.05 -7.79
N ARG A 254 -17.65 3.32 -8.15
CA ARG A 254 -16.90 4.43 -7.57
C ARG A 254 -17.80 5.22 -6.63
N VAL A 255 -17.37 5.36 -5.39
CA VAL A 255 -18.12 6.00 -4.31
C VAL A 255 -17.43 7.30 -3.93
N GLY A 256 -18.21 8.37 -3.69
CA GLY A 256 -17.66 9.68 -3.33
C GLY A 256 -18.58 10.49 -2.44
N ARG A 257 -17.97 11.33 -1.59
CA ARG A 257 -18.68 12.32 -0.74
C ARG A 257 -19.11 13.57 -1.50
N SER A 258 -18.64 13.71 -2.74
CA SER A 258 -18.96 14.81 -3.63
C SER A 258 -19.64 14.28 -4.89
N PRO A 259 -20.30 15.15 -5.68
CA PRO A 259 -20.85 14.78 -6.98
C PRO A 259 -19.81 14.23 -7.97
N MET A 260 -18.52 14.53 -7.76
CA MET A 260 -17.39 13.93 -8.47
C MET A 260 -16.89 12.72 -7.68
N THR A 261 -17.10 11.51 -8.20
CA THR A 261 -16.78 10.22 -7.57
C THR A 261 -15.49 9.60 -8.13
N ASN A 262 -14.70 10.37 -8.90
CA ASN A 262 -13.47 9.89 -9.51
C ASN A 262 -12.47 9.41 -8.43
N LEU A 263 -11.86 8.24 -8.65
CA LEU A 263 -10.92 7.62 -7.71
C LEU A 263 -9.68 8.50 -7.43
N HIS A 264 -9.27 9.33 -8.39
CA HIS A 264 -8.14 10.26 -8.23
C HIS A 264 -8.48 11.48 -7.35
N LEU A 265 -9.75 11.70 -7.01
CA LEU A 265 -10.21 12.80 -6.15
C LEU A 265 -10.64 12.31 -4.74
N GLY A 266 -10.15 11.14 -4.33
CA GLY A 266 -10.46 10.54 -3.03
C GLY A 266 -11.73 9.68 -3.01
N GLY A 267 -12.26 9.30 -4.19
CA GLY A 267 -13.29 8.27 -4.28
C GLY A 267 -12.76 6.88 -3.96
N SER A 268 -13.62 5.98 -3.48
CA SER A 268 -13.29 4.60 -3.14
C SER A 268 -14.02 3.59 -4.03
N ARG A 269 -13.54 2.34 -4.07
CA ARG A 269 -14.31 1.23 -4.67
C ARG A 269 -15.48 0.89 -3.74
N GLY A 270 -16.68 0.82 -4.29
CA GLY A 270 -17.89 0.37 -3.59
C GLY A 270 -18.22 -1.09 -3.86
N ASP A 271 -19.27 -1.59 -3.21
CA ASP A 271 -19.77 -2.94 -3.42
C ASP A 271 -20.62 -3.02 -4.70
N LEU A 272 -20.15 -3.80 -5.67
CA LEU A 272 -20.86 -4.03 -6.92
C LEU A 272 -22.13 -4.88 -6.73
N GLY A 273 -22.13 -5.79 -5.76
CA GLY A 273 -23.27 -6.60 -5.38
C GLY A 273 -24.44 -5.75 -4.90
N GLU A 274 -24.20 -4.74 -4.08
CA GLU A 274 -25.23 -3.81 -3.61
C GLU A 274 -25.84 -3.02 -4.77
N VAL A 275 -25.02 -2.45 -5.65
CA VAL A 275 -25.51 -1.72 -6.84
C VAL A 275 -26.32 -2.63 -7.76
N ARG A 276 -25.89 -3.88 -7.94
CA ARG A 276 -26.63 -4.89 -8.73
C ARG A 276 -27.95 -5.28 -8.09
N ALA A 277 -28.00 -5.36 -6.76
CA ALA A 277 -29.22 -5.66 -6.01
C ALA A 277 -30.24 -4.52 -6.16
N GLU A 278 -29.81 -3.27 -5.99
CA GLU A 278 -30.67 -2.08 -6.11
C GLU A 278 -31.19 -1.87 -7.54
N LEU A 279 -30.36 -2.05 -8.56
CA LEU A 279 -30.80 -1.96 -9.96
C LEU A 279 -31.72 -3.13 -10.38
N GLY A 280 -31.60 -4.27 -9.69
CA GLY A 280 -32.18 -5.55 -10.09
C GLY A 280 -31.61 -6.09 -11.41
N PRO A 281 -31.97 -7.33 -11.81
CA PRO A 281 -31.41 -8.00 -12.98
C PRO A 281 -31.63 -7.23 -14.30
N GLU A 282 -32.85 -6.71 -14.52
CA GLU A 282 -33.16 -5.95 -15.73
C GLU A 282 -32.48 -4.58 -15.76
N GLY A 283 -32.38 -3.90 -14.61
CA GLY A 283 -31.68 -2.61 -14.52
C GLY A 283 -30.19 -2.76 -14.74
N TRP A 284 -29.59 -3.82 -14.20
CA TRP A 284 -28.20 -4.18 -14.46
C TRP A 284 -27.94 -4.49 -15.93
N ALA A 285 -28.81 -5.28 -16.58
CA ALA A 285 -28.70 -5.57 -18.00
C ALA A 285 -28.79 -4.29 -18.87
N ARG A 286 -29.73 -3.38 -18.55
CA ARG A 286 -29.81 -2.06 -19.21
C ARG A 286 -28.56 -1.21 -19.00
N ALA A 287 -27.96 -1.24 -17.80
CA ALA A 287 -26.73 -0.52 -17.51
C ALA A 287 -25.56 -1.00 -18.38
N LEU A 288 -25.41 -2.31 -18.52
CA LEU A 288 -24.39 -2.91 -19.39
C LEU A 288 -24.67 -2.63 -20.88
N ASP A 289 -25.93 -2.70 -21.32
CA ASP A 289 -26.32 -2.36 -22.70
C ASP A 289 -25.95 -0.91 -23.06
N VAL A 290 -26.22 0.06 -22.16
CA VAL A 290 -25.82 1.45 -22.37
C VAL A 290 -24.31 1.57 -22.55
N CYS A 291 -23.51 0.84 -21.77
CA CYS A 291 -22.06 0.84 -21.90
C CYS A 291 -21.59 0.20 -23.22
N ALA A 292 -22.19 -0.91 -23.62
CA ALA A 292 -21.90 -1.56 -24.90
C ALA A 292 -22.23 -0.64 -26.09
N ARG A 293 -23.38 0.04 -26.06
CA ARG A 293 -23.77 1.03 -27.07
C ARG A 293 -22.86 2.25 -27.10
N ALA A 294 -22.38 2.70 -25.94
CA ALA A 294 -21.37 3.76 -25.86
C ALA A 294 -20.05 3.34 -26.52
N ALA A 295 -19.59 2.12 -26.26
CA ALA A 295 -18.41 1.57 -26.91
C ALA A 295 -18.60 1.34 -28.42
N ALA A 296 -19.80 0.96 -28.86
CA ALA A 296 -20.13 0.79 -30.28
C ALA A 296 -20.04 2.11 -31.09
N CYS A 297 -19.97 3.26 -30.43
CA CYS A 297 -19.66 4.55 -31.07
C CYS A 297 -18.17 4.70 -31.45
N PHE A 298 -17.33 3.76 -31.01
CA PHE A 298 -15.89 3.70 -31.24
C PHE A 298 -15.46 2.28 -31.69
N PRO A 299 -16.00 1.79 -32.83
CA PRO A 299 -15.79 0.41 -33.29
C PRO A 299 -14.32 0.09 -33.66
N GLY A 300 -13.51 1.10 -33.96
CA GLY A 300 -12.07 0.95 -34.22
C GLY A 300 -11.23 0.78 -32.96
N SER A 301 -11.83 0.88 -31.77
CA SER A 301 -11.16 0.78 -30.47
C SER A 301 -11.44 -0.58 -29.82
N LEU A 302 -10.39 -1.38 -29.61
CA LEU A 302 -10.50 -2.71 -28.97
C LEU A 302 -11.10 -2.63 -27.56
N ALA A 303 -10.73 -1.61 -26.78
CA ALA A 303 -11.20 -1.45 -25.42
C ALA A 303 -11.41 0.02 -25.04
N VAL A 304 -12.49 0.29 -24.32
CA VAL A 304 -12.82 1.61 -23.78
C VAL A 304 -13.32 1.50 -22.34
N GLY A 305 -13.12 2.56 -21.54
CA GLY A 305 -13.69 2.70 -20.21
C GLY A 305 -14.86 3.66 -20.20
N VAL A 306 -16.06 3.21 -19.84
CA VAL A 306 -17.29 4.01 -19.81
C VAL A 306 -17.61 4.41 -18.37
N ASP A 307 -17.77 5.71 -18.14
CA ASP A 307 -18.28 6.25 -16.87
C ASP A 307 -19.80 6.36 -16.93
N LEU A 308 -20.49 5.40 -16.31
CA LEU A 308 -21.95 5.33 -16.30
C LEU A 308 -22.51 5.85 -14.97
N MET A 309 -23.30 6.93 -15.05
CA MET A 309 -24.03 7.48 -13.92
C MET A 309 -25.40 6.82 -13.78
N ILE A 310 -25.73 6.43 -12.55
CA ILE A 310 -27.05 5.92 -12.15
C ILE A 310 -27.79 7.06 -11.47
N GLY A 311 -29.04 7.33 -11.85
CA GLY A 311 -29.86 8.39 -11.28
C GLY A 311 -30.38 8.05 -9.89
N VAL A 312 -30.74 9.07 -9.11
CA VAL A 312 -31.36 8.90 -7.76
C VAL A 312 -32.64 8.06 -7.75
N ASP A 313 -33.27 7.86 -8.91
CA ASP A 313 -34.43 7.01 -9.10
C ASP A 313 -34.08 5.53 -9.38
N TRP A 314 -32.78 5.19 -9.41
CA TRP A 314 -32.23 3.88 -9.76
C TRP A 314 -32.70 3.33 -11.12
N ARG A 315 -33.19 4.21 -12.00
CA ARG A 315 -33.73 3.85 -13.33
C ARG A 315 -33.08 4.66 -14.44
N SER A 316 -32.87 5.95 -14.19
CA SER A 316 -32.21 6.85 -15.12
C SER A 316 -30.73 6.49 -15.23
N LEU A 317 -30.23 6.41 -16.45
CA LEU A 317 -28.82 6.11 -16.75
C LEU A 317 -28.28 7.20 -17.67
N ALA A 318 -27.02 7.60 -17.49
CA ALA A 318 -26.36 8.52 -18.41
C ALA A 318 -24.84 8.30 -18.42
N VAL A 319 -24.22 8.35 -19.59
CA VAL A 319 -22.77 8.29 -19.75
C VAL A 319 -22.17 9.68 -19.48
N ALA A 320 -21.23 9.74 -18.54
CA ALA A 320 -20.51 10.96 -18.19
C ALA A 320 -19.29 11.21 -19.08
N GLU A 321 -18.59 10.14 -19.47
CA GLU A 321 -17.35 10.16 -20.26
C GLU A 321 -17.01 8.75 -20.78
N VAL A 322 -16.29 8.68 -21.91
CA VAL A 322 -15.68 7.44 -22.43
C VAL A 322 -14.17 7.65 -22.56
N ASN A 323 -13.38 6.72 -22.03
CA ASN A 323 -11.92 6.76 -21.98
C ASN A 323 -11.32 5.75 -22.96
N ALA A 324 -10.25 6.12 -23.66
CA ALA A 324 -9.76 5.40 -24.82
C ALA A 324 -8.93 4.13 -24.55
N PHE A 325 -8.54 3.85 -23.30
CA PHE A 325 -7.52 2.83 -23.00
C PHE A 325 -8.00 1.71 -22.06
N GLY A 326 -9.31 1.45 -21.97
CA GLY A 326 -9.87 0.38 -21.14
C GLY A 326 -9.71 0.55 -19.61
N ASP A 327 -9.07 1.62 -19.15
CA ASP A 327 -8.73 1.93 -17.75
C ASP A 327 -7.73 0.98 -17.07
N LEU A 328 -7.06 1.45 -16.01
CA LEU A 328 -6.11 0.68 -15.21
C LEU A 328 -6.78 0.28 -13.89
N LEU A 329 -7.40 -0.90 -13.88
CA LEU A 329 -8.14 -1.42 -12.73
C LEU A 329 -7.48 -2.71 -12.22
N PRO A 330 -6.37 -2.61 -11.45
CA PRO A 330 -5.69 -3.78 -10.92
C PRO A 330 -6.61 -4.56 -9.97
N ARG A 331 -6.46 -5.89 -9.98
CA ARG A 331 -7.22 -6.82 -9.13
C ARG A 331 -8.74 -6.73 -9.30
N LEU A 332 -9.19 -6.37 -10.50
CA LEU A 332 -10.60 -6.44 -10.88
C LEU A 332 -10.76 -7.61 -11.83
N GLU A 333 -11.60 -8.56 -11.45
CA GLU A 333 -11.96 -9.72 -12.28
C GLU A 333 -13.19 -9.41 -13.13
N GLY A 334 -13.36 -10.15 -14.22
CA GLY A 334 -14.48 -9.97 -15.13
C GLY A 334 -15.85 -10.33 -14.53
N LEU A 335 -16.88 -9.74 -15.11
CA LEU A 335 -18.27 -9.89 -14.73
C LEU A 335 -18.79 -11.30 -15.07
N PRO A 336 -19.68 -11.87 -14.25
CA PRO A 336 -20.38 -13.10 -14.59
C PRO A 336 -21.16 -12.96 -15.90
N GLY A 337 -21.04 -13.95 -16.78
CA GLY A 337 -21.63 -13.99 -18.11
C GLY A 337 -20.90 -13.18 -19.17
N SER A 338 -19.77 -12.54 -18.85
CA SER A 338 -19.02 -11.72 -19.82
C SER A 338 -17.95 -12.50 -20.60
N GLY A 339 -17.62 -13.72 -20.17
CA GLY A 339 -16.52 -14.51 -20.72
C GLY A 339 -15.13 -14.10 -20.20
N ALA A 340 -15.06 -13.14 -19.27
CA ALA A 340 -13.85 -12.66 -18.61
C ALA A 340 -13.77 -13.03 -17.12
N GLU A 341 -14.59 -13.98 -16.64
CA GLU A 341 -14.56 -14.45 -15.26
C GLU A 341 -13.17 -14.98 -14.87
N GLY A 342 -12.64 -14.52 -13.73
CA GLY A 342 -11.29 -14.85 -13.28
C GLY A 342 -10.16 -14.28 -14.15
N VAL A 343 -10.48 -13.41 -15.11
CA VAL A 343 -9.51 -12.75 -16.00
C VAL A 343 -9.48 -11.25 -15.67
N ASP A 344 -8.29 -10.65 -15.71
CA ASP A 344 -8.13 -9.22 -15.52
C ASP A 344 -8.37 -8.42 -16.83
N THR A 345 -8.47 -7.10 -16.69
CA THR A 345 -8.79 -6.21 -17.82
C THR A 345 -7.82 -6.32 -19.00
N TYR A 346 -6.53 -6.53 -18.76
CA TYR A 346 -5.54 -6.71 -19.83
C TYR A 346 -5.58 -8.12 -20.43
N GLY A 347 -5.81 -9.15 -19.62
CA GLY A 347 -6.02 -10.51 -20.10
C GLY A 347 -7.24 -10.63 -21.00
N ALA A 348 -8.34 -9.95 -20.68
CA ALA A 348 -9.50 -9.88 -21.54
C ALA A 348 -9.18 -9.23 -22.90
N GLN A 349 -8.36 -8.19 -22.91
CA GLN A 349 -7.89 -7.54 -24.14
C GLN A 349 -6.98 -8.46 -24.97
N VAL A 350 -6.03 -9.16 -24.34
CA VAL A 350 -5.15 -10.12 -25.01
C VAL A 350 -5.96 -11.28 -25.60
N ARG A 351 -6.93 -11.82 -24.85
CA ARG A 351 -7.85 -12.86 -25.37
C ARG A 351 -8.66 -12.37 -26.58
N ALA A 352 -9.15 -11.14 -26.56
CA ALA A 352 -9.86 -10.54 -27.68
C ALA A 352 -8.95 -10.35 -28.90
N ILE A 353 -7.70 -9.90 -28.71
CA ILE A 353 -6.69 -9.81 -29.78
C ILE A 353 -6.45 -11.18 -30.41
N LEU A 354 -6.24 -12.21 -29.59
CA LEU A 354 -6.01 -13.57 -30.07
C LEU A 354 -7.22 -14.13 -30.83
N ALA A 355 -8.44 -13.84 -30.37
CA ALA A 355 -9.66 -14.25 -31.06
C ALA A 355 -9.84 -13.54 -32.42
N ARG A 356 -9.53 -12.24 -32.51
CA ARG A 356 -9.65 -11.44 -33.75
C ARG A 356 -8.56 -11.71 -34.78
N HIS A 357 -7.37 -12.10 -34.34
CA HIS A 357 -6.17 -12.16 -35.18
C HIS A 357 -5.47 -13.53 -35.16
N ALA A 358 -6.19 -14.60 -34.83
CA ALA A 358 -5.69 -15.96 -34.99
C ALA A 358 -5.31 -16.23 -36.47
N PRO A 359 -4.22 -16.96 -36.76
CA PRO A 359 -3.87 -17.34 -38.12
C PRO A 359 -5.00 -18.19 -38.73
N ALA A 360 -5.44 -17.86 -39.95
CA ALA A 360 -6.35 -18.72 -40.70
C ALA A 360 -5.67 -20.07 -40.96
N GLU A 361 -6.23 -21.17 -40.45
CA GLU A 361 -5.80 -22.51 -40.81
C GLU A 361 -6.03 -22.75 -42.32
N ILE A 362 -4.99 -23.21 -43.00
CA ILE A 362 -5.04 -23.71 -44.37
C ILE A 362 -5.85 -25.01 -44.34
N GLY A 363 -6.99 -25.00 -45.02
CA GLY A 363 -7.97 -26.08 -44.94
C GLY A 363 -7.53 -27.43 -45.50
N ASN A 364 -8.24 -28.48 -45.08
CA ASN A 364 -8.48 -29.65 -45.90
C ASN A 364 -9.87 -30.24 -45.65
N ALA A 365 -10.37 -30.92 -46.68
CA ALA A 365 -11.77 -31.07 -47.03
C ALA A 365 -12.59 -32.13 -46.25
N ARG A 366 -13.90 -31.84 -46.14
CA ARG A 366 -15.09 -32.72 -46.16
C ARG A 366 -15.07 -34.05 -45.38
N GLY A 367 -16.01 -34.14 -44.44
CA GLY A 367 -16.61 -35.41 -44.00
C GLY A 367 -17.72 -35.16 -42.97
N GLU A 368 -18.96 -35.38 -43.36
CA GLU A 368 -20.16 -35.35 -42.51
C GLU A 368 -20.09 -36.36 -41.35
N GLY A 369 -20.65 -36.04 -40.19
CA GLY A 369 -20.89 -37.02 -39.13
C GLY A 369 -21.26 -36.41 -37.78
N ALA A 370 -22.51 -36.62 -37.38
CA ALA A 370 -23.11 -36.11 -36.15
C ALA A 370 -22.59 -36.78 -34.86
N ILE A 371 -22.61 -36.00 -33.77
CA ILE A 371 -22.88 -36.31 -32.35
C ILE A 371 -22.66 -37.77 -31.89
N VAL A 372 -21.68 -38.00 -31.01
CA VAL A 372 -21.78 -39.00 -29.91
C VAL A 372 -20.95 -38.54 -28.69
N ALA A 373 -21.57 -38.60 -27.51
CA ALA A 373 -20.96 -38.42 -26.20
C ALA A 373 -20.08 -39.63 -25.79
N GLY A 374 -18.98 -39.41 -25.07
CA GLY A 374 -18.28 -40.52 -24.41
C GLY A 374 -16.94 -40.20 -23.78
N GLY A 375 -16.93 -40.10 -22.44
CA GLY A 375 -16.00 -40.85 -21.58
C GLY A 375 -14.55 -40.35 -21.40
N PRO A 376 -14.02 -40.34 -20.16
CA PRO A 376 -12.66 -39.89 -19.84
C PRO A 376 -11.64 -41.01 -20.06
N VAL A 377 -10.46 -40.70 -20.60
CA VAL A 377 -9.34 -41.66 -20.59
C VAL A 377 -8.00 -40.94 -20.39
N GLY A 378 -7.28 -41.38 -19.36
CA GLY A 378 -5.83 -41.58 -19.45
C GLY A 378 -4.94 -40.47 -18.91
N ARG A 379 -4.59 -40.56 -17.63
CA ARG A 379 -3.35 -39.98 -17.09
C ARG A 379 -2.16 -40.64 -17.77
N GLY A 380 -1.32 -39.86 -18.43
CA GLY A 380 0.07 -40.18 -18.73
C GLY A 380 0.96 -39.27 -17.88
N GLU A 381 1.76 -39.87 -17.02
CA GLU A 381 2.78 -39.20 -16.21
C GLU A 381 3.94 -38.77 -17.12
N GLU A 382 4.25 -37.48 -17.14
CA GLU A 382 5.58 -36.99 -17.45
C GLU A 382 6.06 -36.18 -16.23
N GLU A 383 7.01 -36.77 -15.50
CA GLU A 383 7.85 -36.09 -14.51
C GLU A 383 8.80 -35.12 -15.23
N GLY A 384 8.88 -33.88 -14.75
CA GLY A 384 9.95 -32.97 -15.15
C GLY A 384 9.63 -31.50 -14.98
N ALA A 385 10.14 -30.92 -13.89
CA ALA A 385 10.13 -29.51 -13.51
C ALA A 385 8.80 -28.97 -12.93
N SER A 386 8.68 -29.09 -11.60
CA SER A 386 7.81 -28.25 -10.81
C SER A 386 8.10 -26.78 -11.09
N PRO A 387 7.14 -25.97 -11.57
CA PRO A 387 7.33 -24.52 -11.60
C PRO A 387 7.44 -24.07 -10.14
N SER A 388 8.63 -23.67 -9.72
CA SER A 388 8.80 -23.04 -8.41
C SER A 388 8.03 -21.73 -8.44
N VAL A 389 6.80 -21.74 -7.94
CA VAL A 389 6.07 -20.53 -7.57
C VAL A 389 7.00 -19.78 -6.60
N SER A 390 7.64 -18.70 -7.07
CA SER A 390 8.51 -17.91 -6.22
C SER A 390 7.65 -17.29 -5.12
N VAL A 391 7.74 -17.86 -3.93
CA VAL A 391 7.07 -17.32 -2.76
C VAL A 391 7.75 -15.99 -2.44
N SER A 392 6.99 -14.89 -2.47
CA SER A 392 7.49 -13.58 -2.02
C SER A 392 8.19 -13.74 -0.66
N PRO A 393 9.44 -13.27 -0.49
CA PRO A 393 10.13 -13.32 0.80
C PRO A 393 9.41 -12.48 1.87
N TYR A 394 8.56 -11.52 1.48
CA TYR A 394 7.92 -10.56 2.38
C TYR A 394 6.41 -10.79 2.50
N GLN A 395 6.01 -11.99 2.96
CA GLN A 395 4.60 -12.37 3.12
C GLN A 395 3.86 -11.59 4.22
N GLY A 396 4.59 -11.00 5.16
CA GLY A 396 4.02 -10.10 6.16
C GLY A 396 5.04 -9.71 7.23
N TYR A 397 4.87 -8.54 7.86
CA TYR A 397 5.71 -8.13 8.98
C TYR A 397 5.41 -9.00 10.20
N VAL A 398 6.26 -10.01 10.46
CA VAL A 398 6.20 -10.86 11.64
C VAL A 398 7.28 -10.43 12.63
N TYR A 399 6.82 -9.92 13.77
CA TYR A 399 7.68 -9.44 14.85
C TYR A 399 7.40 -10.16 16.18
N ALA A 400 6.45 -11.11 16.20
CA ALA A 400 6.14 -11.94 17.35
C ALA A 400 5.39 -13.22 16.95
N TYR A 401 5.54 -14.25 17.78
CA TYR A 401 4.68 -15.44 17.77
C TYR A 401 4.05 -15.68 19.15
N PRO A 402 2.73 -15.96 19.24
CA PRO A 402 1.73 -15.80 18.19
C PRO A 402 1.59 -14.35 17.74
N HIS A 403 1.23 -14.13 16.47
CA HIS A 403 1.05 -12.79 15.92
C HIS A 403 -0.11 -12.06 16.61
N LYS A 404 -0.01 -10.74 16.77
CA LYS A 404 -1.01 -9.93 17.53
C LYS A 404 -2.44 -10.06 17.03
N THR A 405 -2.63 -10.25 15.72
CA THR A 405 -3.96 -10.41 15.12
C THR A 405 -4.63 -11.74 15.48
N SER A 406 -3.91 -12.69 16.10
CA SER A 406 -4.52 -13.90 16.67
C SER A 406 -5.12 -13.69 18.07
N TYR A 407 -4.88 -12.54 18.71
CA TYR A 407 -5.33 -12.31 20.08
C TYR A 407 -6.84 -12.06 20.10
N ARG A 408 -7.51 -12.45 21.19
CA ARG A 408 -8.96 -12.29 21.38
C ARG A 408 -9.24 -11.78 22.80
N PRO A 409 -10.41 -11.16 23.05
CA PRO A 409 -10.87 -10.93 24.40
C PRO A 409 -10.82 -12.22 25.22
N LEU A 410 -10.31 -12.13 26.45
CA LEU A 410 -10.19 -13.27 27.35
C LEU A 410 -11.49 -13.41 28.16
N ASP A 411 -12.06 -14.61 28.14
CA ASP A 411 -13.23 -14.96 28.95
C ASP A 411 -13.02 -16.32 29.64
N PRO A 412 -12.99 -16.38 30.99
CA PRO A 412 -12.95 -15.24 31.90
C PRO A 412 -11.65 -14.43 31.75
N ARG A 413 -11.69 -13.15 32.13
CA ARG A 413 -10.51 -12.26 32.27
C ARG A 413 -9.74 -12.65 33.53
N PRO A 414 -8.56 -13.29 33.43
CA PRO A 414 -7.81 -13.68 34.62
C PRO A 414 -7.16 -12.45 35.27
N SER A 415 -7.03 -12.48 36.60
CA SER A 415 -6.30 -11.43 37.31
C SER A 415 -4.82 -11.49 36.97
N LEU A 416 -4.13 -10.35 36.97
CA LEU A 416 -2.69 -10.30 36.72
C LEU A 416 -1.92 -11.14 37.74
N ARG A 417 -2.35 -11.13 39.02
CA ARG A 417 -1.77 -11.97 40.06
C ARG A 417 -1.82 -13.45 39.70
N GLU A 418 -2.95 -13.96 39.21
CA GLU A 418 -3.05 -15.35 38.75
C GLU A 418 -2.17 -15.65 37.52
N VAL A 419 -2.07 -14.68 36.61
CA VAL A 419 -1.27 -14.81 35.38
C VAL A 419 0.23 -14.89 35.69
N TRP A 420 0.71 -14.15 36.68
CA TRP A 420 2.13 -14.08 37.05
C TRP A 420 2.54 -15.02 38.19
N ALA A 421 1.61 -15.53 39.01
CA ALA A 421 1.92 -16.33 40.22
C ALA A 421 2.83 -17.57 40.02
N ARG A 422 3.00 -18.06 38.79
CA ARG A 422 3.85 -19.23 38.48
C ARG A 422 4.99 -18.92 37.52
N GLU A 423 5.24 -17.64 37.26
CA GLU A 423 6.29 -17.18 36.37
C GLU A 423 7.51 -16.74 37.19
N PRO A 424 8.73 -16.93 36.67
CA PRO A 424 9.92 -16.36 37.29
C PRO A 424 9.91 -14.84 37.14
N HIS A 425 10.15 -14.11 38.23
CA HIS A 425 10.19 -12.65 38.23
C HIS A 425 11.61 -12.07 38.27
N THR A 426 12.66 -12.90 38.22
CA THR A 426 14.05 -12.44 38.43
C THR A 426 14.72 -11.83 37.21
N ASN A 427 14.29 -12.21 35.99
CA ASN A 427 14.93 -11.83 34.73
C ASN A 427 13.89 -11.24 33.75
N LEU A 428 13.12 -10.26 34.20
CA LEU A 428 12.06 -9.66 33.39
C LEU A 428 12.61 -8.58 32.44
N PHE A 429 11.99 -8.47 31.27
CA PHE A 429 12.14 -7.32 30.38
C PHE A 429 10.99 -6.33 30.61
N LEU A 430 11.32 -5.08 30.95
CA LEU A 430 10.36 -3.99 31.05
C LEU A 430 10.24 -3.20 29.74
N TYR A 431 9.05 -3.19 29.13
CA TYR A 431 8.76 -2.40 27.94
C TYR A 431 7.68 -1.35 28.21
N LEU A 432 7.95 -0.10 27.85
CA LEU A 432 6.99 1.00 27.90
C LEU A 432 6.65 1.46 26.48
N HIS A 433 5.35 1.58 26.21
CA HIS A 433 4.84 2.05 24.93
C HIS A 433 4.30 3.48 25.04
N ILE A 434 4.94 4.43 24.34
CA ILE A 434 4.45 5.81 24.20
C ILE A 434 3.82 5.96 22.81
N PRO A 435 2.47 6.06 22.69
CA PRO A 435 1.79 5.96 21.41
C PRO A 435 1.76 7.28 20.63
N PHE A 436 2.54 8.30 21.00
CA PHE A 436 2.47 9.62 20.40
C PHE A 436 3.59 9.86 19.38
N CYS A 437 3.25 10.53 18.28
CA CYS A 437 4.18 10.90 17.22
C CYS A 437 3.86 12.31 16.72
N GLU A 438 4.89 13.05 16.27
CA GLU A 438 4.67 14.30 15.52
C GLU A 438 3.98 14.03 14.19
N MET A 439 4.38 12.96 13.51
CA MET A 439 3.86 12.63 12.19
C MET A 439 3.65 11.13 12.00
N ARG A 440 2.73 10.79 11.09
CA ARG A 440 2.41 9.42 10.76
C ARG A 440 3.01 9.06 9.41
N CYS A 441 4.12 8.31 9.44
CA CYS A 441 4.80 7.87 8.24
C CYS A 441 3.86 7.01 7.36
N GLY A 442 4.11 6.99 6.05
CA GLY A 442 3.25 6.32 5.09
C GLY A 442 3.16 4.82 5.33
N PHE A 443 4.25 4.21 5.78
CA PHE A 443 4.38 2.79 6.07
C PHE A 443 4.07 2.44 7.53
N CYS A 444 3.86 3.44 8.40
CA CYS A 444 3.76 3.21 9.83
C CYS A 444 2.54 2.34 10.15
N ASN A 445 2.84 1.14 10.59
CA ASN A 445 1.91 0.13 11.09
C ASN A 445 1.94 0.02 12.62
N LEU A 446 2.71 0.89 13.28
CA LEU A 446 2.80 0.94 14.74
C LEU A 446 1.52 1.57 15.32
N PHE A 447 1.21 1.18 16.55
CA PHE A 447 0.09 1.73 17.31
C PHE A 447 0.42 3.16 17.74
N THR A 448 0.11 4.14 16.88
CA THR A 448 0.48 5.54 17.12
C THR A 448 -0.61 6.56 16.75
N ARG A 449 -0.65 7.65 17.50
CA ARG A 449 -1.52 8.81 17.36
C ARG A 449 -0.70 10.07 17.13
N THR A 450 -1.05 10.79 16.08
CA THR A 450 -0.55 12.14 15.81
C THR A 450 -1.53 13.21 16.28
N GLY A 451 -0.99 14.39 16.61
CA GLY A 451 -1.79 15.54 17.06
C GLY A 451 -2.53 15.27 18.36
N ALA A 452 -1.88 14.62 19.33
CA ALA A 452 -2.42 14.47 20.67
C ALA A 452 -2.39 15.83 21.39
N PRO A 453 -3.52 16.29 21.98
CA PRO A 453 -3.52 17.44 22.87
C PRO A 453 -2.67 17.18 24.12
N GLU A 454 -2.09 18.23 24.71
CA GLU A 454 -1.27 18.12 25.93
C GLU A 454 -2.04 17.46 27.09
N GLU A 455 -3.33 17.77 27.22
CA GLU A 455 -4.19 17.20 28.27
C GLU A 455 -4.34 15.69 28.12
N LEU A 456 -4.33 15.19 26.87
CA LEU A 456 -4.38 13.76 26.62
C LEU A 456 -3.05 13.08 26.96
N VAL A 457 -1.92 13.71 26.67
CA VAL A 457 -0.60 13.18 27.02
C VAL A 457 -0.48 13.06 28.54
N ALA A 458 -0.91 14.09 29.27
CA ALA A 458 -0.96 14.07 30.73
C ALA A 458 -1.86 12.95 31.26
N ALA A 459 -3.10 12.84 30.75
CA ALA A 459 -4.04 11.78 31.14
C ALA A 459 -3.51 10.37 30.79
N TYR A 460 -2.73 10.25 29.72
CA TYR A 460 -2.08 8.99 29.37
C TYR A 460 -1.02 8.59 30.38
N LEU A 461 -0.21 9.53 30.85
CA LEU A 461 0.78 9.26 31.90
C LEU A 461 0.11 8.94 33.24
N ASP A 462 -1.05 9.52 33.55
CA ASP A 462 -1.85 9.16 34.73
C ASP A 462 -2.35 7.71 34.63
N ALA A 463 -2.92 7.32 33.49
CA ALA A 463 -3.38 5.95 33.25
C ALA A 463 -2.22 4.94 33.25
N LEU A 464 -1.06 5.32 32.70
CA LEU A 464 0.16 4.52 32.72
C LEU A 464 0.66 4.29 34.15
N GLU A 465 0.58 5.31 35.01
CA GLU A 465 0.89 5.22 36.43
C GLU A 465 -0.05 4.24 37.16
N HIS A 466 -1.37 4.31 36.89
CA HIS A 466 -2.33 3.35 37.42
C HIS A 466 -2.04 1.92 36.97
N GLN A 467 -1.75 1.71 35.69
CA GLN A 467 -1.33 0.41 35.18
C GLN A 467 -0.07 -0.10 35.87
N ALA A 468 0.95 0.75 36.03
CA ALA A 468 2.21 0.36 36.65
C ALA A 468 2.00 -0.14 38.09
N ARG A 469 1.10 0.50 38.85
CA ARG A 469 0.75 0.06 40.21
C ARG A 469 0.08 -1.31 40.22
N ALA A 470 -0.96 -1.49 39.40
CA ALA A 470 -1.67 -2.78 39.28
C ALA A 470 -0.74 -3.93 38.87
N VAL A 471 0.14 -3.67 37.89
CA VAL A 471 1.13 -4.65 37.43
C VAL A 471 2.18 -4.94 38.52
N ARG A 472 2.71 -3.92 39.19
CA ARG A 472 3.66 -4.10 40.30
C ARG A 472 3.04 -4.94 41.43
N ASP A 473 1.79 -4.68 41.80
CA ASP A 473 1.07 -5.40 42.86
C ASP A 473 0.77 -6.88 42.50
N ALA A 474 0.88 -7.24 41.23
CA ALA A 474 0.78 -8.61 40.74
C ALA A 474 2.12 -9.36 40.71
N LEU A 475 3.24 -8.68 40.92
CA LEU A 475 4.59 -9.24 40.83
C LEU A 475 5.26 -9.28 42.22
N ASP A 476 5.73 -10.47 42.61
CA ASP A 476 6.55 -10.64 43.80
C ASP A 476 8.02 -10.30 43.49
N ASP A 477 8.51 -9.19 44.07
CA ASP A 477 9.89 -8.68 43.98
C ASP A 477 10.53 -8.78 42.57
N PRO A 478 9.99 -8.07 41.56
CA PRO A 478 10.44 -8.22 40.18
C PRO A 478 11.87 -7.69 39.97
N GLY A 479 12.74 -8.56 39.47
CA GLY A 479 14.05 -8.24 38.93
C GLY A 479 13.95 -7.95 37.42
N PHE A 480 14.16 -6.70 37.05
CA PHE A 480 14.28 -6.31 35.65
C PHE A 480 15.76 -6.33 35.26
N VAL A 481 16.09 -7.01 34.16
CA VAL A 481 17.48 -7.14 33.65
C VAL A 481 17.71 -6.34 32.38
N THR A 482 16.65 -5.76 31.82
CA THR A 482 16.69 -4.88 30.65
C THR A 482 15.39 -4.07 30.54
N ALA A 483 15.48 -2.89 29.93
CA ALA A 483 14.34 -2.03 29.71
C ALA A 483 14.37 -1.38 28.32
N ALA A 484 13.19 -1.10 27.77
CA ALA A 484 13.04 -0.41 26.49
C ALA A 484 11.81 0.47 26.47
N ILE A 485 11.96 1.63 25.86
CA ILE A 485 10.89 2.61 25.69
C ILE A 485 10.75 2.88 24.20
N GLY A 486 9.57 2.61 23.65
CA GLY A 486 9.32 2.72 22.22
C GLY A 486 7.86 3.01 21.89
N GLY A 487 7.48 2.83 20.63
CA GLY A 487 6.09 2.83 20.19
C GLY A 487 5.82 3.79 19.04
N GLY A 488 5.29 4.97 19.36
CA GLY A 488 5.28 6.09 18.43
C GLY A 488 6.67 6.72 18.38
N THR A 489 6.90 7.69 19.27
CA THR A 489 8.20 8.30 19.48
C THR A 489 8.28 8.71 20.95
N PRO A 490 9.02 7.99 21.81
CA PRO A 490 9.17 8.34 23.23
C PRO A 490 9.56 9.80 23.46
N THR A 491 10.52 10.30 22.67
CA THR A 491 10.98 11.69 22.71
C THR A 491 9.97 12.71 22.17
N TYR A 492 8.76 12.29 21.77
CA TYR A 492 7.65 13.23 21.59
C TYR A 492 7.31 13.94 22.91
N LEU A 493 7.39 13.21 24.03
CA LEU A 493 7.21 13.75 25.36
C LEU A 493 8.19 14.92 25.60
N SER A 494 7.73 15.97 26.27
CA SER A 494 8.61 17.02 26.77
C SER A 494 9.62 16.46 27.77
N ALA A 495 10.71 17.20 28.05
CA ALA A 495 11.70 16.78 29.04
C ALA A 495 11.07 16.45 30.41
N ALA A 496 10.10 17.27 30.87
CA ALA A 496 9.40 17.04 32.13
C ALA A 496 8.53 15.77 32.11
N GLU A 497 7.85 15.49 31.00
CA GLU A 497 7.04 14.28 30.84
C GLU A 497 7.91 13.03 30.72
N LEU A 498 9.06 13.12 30.03
CA LEU A 498 10.07 12.05 30.02
C LEU A 498 10.58 11.77 31.44
N THR A 499 10.92 12.81 32.20
CA THR A 499 11.30 12.68 33.62
C THR A 499 10.21 11.97 34.42
N ARG A 500 8.94 12.36 34.23
CA ARG A 500 7.80 11.72 34.90
C ARG A 500 7.68 10.23 34.53
N MET A 501 7.86 9.89 33.26
CA MET A 501 7.82 8.51 32.78
C MET A 501 9.01 7.68 33.30
N PHE A 502 10.20 8.25 33.47
CA PHE A 502 11.30 7.55 34.13
C PHE A 502 11.04 7.37 35.62
N ASP A 503 10.54 8.42 36.29
CA ASP A 503 10.19 8.38 37.72
C ASP A 503 9.15 7.28 38.03
N LEU A 504 8.13 7.09 37.18
CA LEU A 504 7.16 6.01 37.40
C LEU A 504 7.80 4.62 37.24
N THR A 505 8.69 4.46 36.25
CA THR A 505 9.40 3.19 36.02
C THR A 505 10.33 2.84 37.18
N GLU A 506 11.09 3.81 37.68
CA GLU A 506 12.00 3.58 38.81
C GLU A 506 11.24 3.43 40.13
N ARG A 507 10.28 4.33 40.44
CA ARG A 507 9.65 4.38 41.77
C ARG A 507 8.52 3.37 41.96
N ILE A 508 7.77 3.04 40.90
CA ILE A 508 6.62 2.15 41.00
C ILE A 508 7.03 0.74 40.58
N MET A 509 7.61 0.61 39.39
CA MET A 509 8.07 -0.71 38.93
C MET A 509 9.32 -1.18 39.67
N GLY A 510 10.07 -0.30 40.34
CA GLY A 510 11.27 -0.65 41.10
C GLY A 510 12.45 -1.05 40.22
N ALA A 511 12.44 -0.65 38.94
CA ALA A 511 13.53 -0.95 38.01
C ALA A 511 14.70 0.01 38.24
N ASP A 512 15.91 -0.54 38.47
CA ASP A 512 17.14 0.26 38.48
C ASP A 512 17.62 0.46 37.04
N LEU A 513 17.07 1.47 36.37
CA LEU A 513 17.31 1.73 34.95
C LEU A 513 18.77 2.08 34.62
N ARG A 514 19.56 2.52 35.61
CA ARG A 514 20.99 2.82 35.44
C ARG A 514 21.86 1.58 35.59
N ALA A 515 21.35 0.52 36.21
CA ALA A 515 22.07 -0.74 36.37
C ALA A 515 21.80 -1.75 35.25
N VAL A 516 20.83 -1.46 34.36
CA VAL A 516 20.42 -2.38 33.29
C VAL A 516 20.52 -1.73 31.92
N PRO A 517 20.71 -2.51 30.84
CA PRO A 517 20.61 -1.98 29.49
C PRO A 517 19.25 -1.34 29.24
N LEU A 518 19.24 -0.04 28.94
CA LEU A 518 18.07 0.75 28.64
C LEU A 518 18.13 1.26 27.19
N SER A 519 17.16 0.84 26.38
CA SER A 519 17.01 1.30 25.00
C SER A 519 15.87 2.31 24.85
N VAL A 520 16.11 3.43 24.17
CA VAL A 520 15.05 4.43 23.88
C VAL A 520 14.99 4.74 22.39
N GLU A 521 13.79 4.68 21.82
CA GLU A 521 13.53 5.12 20.45
C GLU A 521 13.39 6.65 20.34
N THR A 522 13.88 7.23 19.26
CA THR A 522 13.79 8.67 18.97
C THR A 522 13.57 8.95 17.48
N SER A 523 13.32 10.21 17.14
CA SER A 523 13.20 10.70 15.78
C SER A 523 14.07 11.95 15.60
N PRO A 524 14.57 12.23 14.37
CA PRO A 524 15.36 13.42 14.09
C PRO A 524 14.76 14.74 14.62
N ALA A 525 13.44 14.92 14.48
CA ALA A 525 12.76 16.14 14.90
C ALA A 525 12.58 16.28 16.43
N THR A 526 12.67 15.17 17.17
CA THR A 526 12.48 15.15 18.63
C THR A 526 13.74 14.83 19.42
N ALA A 527 14.87 14.61 18.75
CA ALA A 527 16.19 14.44 19.37
C ALA A 527 16.78 15.80 19.81
N THR A 528 16.03 16.55 20.61
CA THR A 528 16.43 17.87 21.13
C THR A 528 17.35 17.73 22.34
N THR A 529 18.23 18.70 22.55
CA THR A 529 19.25 18.68 23.61
C THR A 529 18.67 18.43 25.00
N ASP A 530 17.54 19.07 25.34
CA ASP A 530 16.86 18.92 26.63
C ASP A 530 16.32 17.50 26.86
N ARG A 531 15.74 16.88 25.83
CA ARG A 531 15.21 15.51 25.90
C ARG A 531 16.34 14.49 25.96
N LEU A 532 17.37 14.64 25.13
CA LEU A 532 18.54 13.76 25.13
C LEU A 532 19.28 13.83 26.48
N ALA A 533 19.34 15.01 27.11
CA ALA A 533 19.91 15.17 28.45
C ALA A 533 19.16 14.33 29.50
N VAL A 534 17.81 14.32 29.46
CA VAL A 534 17.01 13.46 30.35
C VAL A 534 17.29 11.98 30.09
N LEU A 535 17.41 11.55 28.82
CA LEU A 535 17.71 10.16 28.50
C LEU A 535 19.07 9.73 29.10
N ALA A 536 20.09 10.57 28.95
CA ALA A 536 21.42 10.32 29.49
C ALA A 536 21.43 10.32 31.03
N GLU A 537 20.78 11.31 31.66
CA GLU A 537 20.65 11.38 33.13
C GLU A 537 20.02 10.11 33.71
N ARG A 538 19.06 9.51 32.99
CA ARG A 538 18.32 8.32 33.41
C ARG A 538 18.98 7.00 32.99
N GLY A 539 20.20 7.03 32.47
CA GLY A 539 21.00 5.84 32.21
C GLY A 539 20.66 5.12 30.90
N THR A 540 20.11 5.83 29.91
CA THR A 540 19.92 5.25 28.58
C THR A 540 21.29 4.82 28.02
N THR A 541 21.46 3.53 27.72
CA THR A 541 22.69 3.00 27.13
C THR A 541 22.60 2.90 25.62
N ARG A 542 21.40 2.63 25.10
CA ARG A 542 21.13 2.47 23.67
C ARG A 542 20.09 3.47 23.17
N ILE A 543 20.40 4.20 22.11
CA ILE A 543 19.46 5.09 21.43
C ILE A 543 19.21 4.62 20.00
N SER A 544 17.93 4.51 19.63
CA SER A 544 17.50 4.06 18.30
C SER A 544 16.87 5.20 17.54
N ILE A 545 17.46 5.63 16.43
CA ILE A 545 16.92 6.71 15.61
C ILE A 545 16.42 6.18 14.27
N GLY A 546 15.13 6.41 14.01
CA GLY A 546 14.58 6.15 12.69
C GLY A 546 15.04 7.22 11.70
N VAL A 547 15.88 6.85 10.71
CA VAL A 547 16.33 7.73 9.61
C VAL A 547 15.64 7.38 8.29
N GLN A 548 15.45 6.07 8.04
CA GLN A 548 14.85 5.47 6.85
C GLN A 548 15.68 5.61 5.57
N SER A 549 16.03 6.83 5.18
CA SER A 549 16.90 7.14 4.03
C SER A 549 17.60 8.48 4.24
N PHE A 550 18.83 8.59 3.75
CA PHE A 550 19.59 9.86 3.73
C PHE A 550 19.30 10.70 2.46
N ILE A 551 18.30 10.31 1.67
CA ILE A 551 17.86 10.99 0.46
C ILE A 551 16.44 11.55 0.67
N ASP A 552 16.33 12.89 0.64
CA ASP A 552 15.08 13.62 0.88
C ASP A 552 13.91 13.16 -0.01
N ALA A 553 14.18 12.79 -1.27
CA ALA A 553 13.17 12.32 -2.20
C ALA A 553 12.58 10.96 -1.77
N GLU A 554 13.42 10.03 -1.33
CA GLU A 554 12.99 8.71 -0.82
C GLU A 554 12.23 8.87 0.50
N ALA A 555 12.76 9.68 1.43
CA ALA A 555 12.08 9.98 2.69
C ALA A 555 10.67 10.58 2.46
N ARG A 556 10.55 11.50 1.49
CA ARG A 556 9.26 12.06 1.05
C ARG A 556 8.34 11.00 0.43
N ALA A 557 8.85 10.11 -0.41
CA ALA A 557 8.08 9.03 -1.03
C ALA A 557 7.48 8.09 0.03
N ALA A 558 8.24 7.84 1.10
CA ALA A 558 7.82 7.10 2.30
C ALA A 558 6.82 7.88 3.20
N VAL A 559 6.41 9.09 2.81
CA VAL A 559 5.56 10.03 3.56
C VAL A 559 6.18 10.41 4.90
N ARG A 560 7.49 10.62 4.89
CA ARG A 560 8.27 11.10 6.03
C ARG A 560 9.29 12.14 5.53
N PRO A 561 8.87 13.36 5.17
CA PRO A 561 9.70 14.33 4.44
C PRO A 561 10.70 15.04 5.36
N GLN A 562 11.47 14.28 6.12
CA GLN A 562 12.58 14.80 6.91
C GLN A 562 13.70 15.20 5.95
N ARG A 563 14.34 16.33 6.23
CA ARG A 563 15.48 16.79 5.44
C ARG A 563 16.76 16.17 5.99
N ARG A 564 17.70 15.84 5.12
CA ARG A 564 19.01 15.33 5.52
C ARG A 564 19.70 16.19 6.58
N GLU A 565 19.63 17.51 6.46
CA GLU A 565 20.23 18.44 7.44
C GLU A 565 19.70 18.22 8.87
N GLU A 566 18.40 17.93 9.01
CA GLU A 566 17.77 17.67 10.32
C GLU A 566 18.21 16.32 10.89
N VAL A 567 18.37 15.32 10.01
CA VAL A 567 18.92 14.01 10.38
C VAL A 567 20.36 14.13 10.87
N GLU A 568 21.21 14.83 10.13
CA GLU A 568 22.61 15.01 10.49
C GLU A 568 22.78 15.83 11.78
N ALA A 569 21.95 16.86 11.99
CA ALA A 569 21.94 17.61 13.25
C ALA A 569 21.55 16.74 14.45
N ALA A 570 20.52 15.90 14.30
CA ALA A 570 20.09 14.98 15.35
C ALA A 570 21.16 13.93 15.68
N LEU A 571 21.80 13.35 14.65
CA LEU A 571 22.90 12.39 14.84
C LEU A 571 24.11 13.04 15.53
N GLY A 572 24.41 14.30 15.18
CA GLY A 572 25.42 15.12 15.87
C GLY A 572 25.11 15.27 17.35
N ALA A 573 23.91 15.73 17.70
CA ALA A 573 23.48 15.90 19.08
C ALA A 573 23.52 14.58 19.89
N ILE A 574 23.10 13.48 19.27
CA ILE A 574 23.14 12.15 19.89
C ILE A 574 24.59 11.72 20.18
N ARG A 575 25.52 11.95 19.23
CA ARG A 575 26.94 11.63 19.42
C ARG A 575 27.61 12.52 20.46
N GLU A 576 27.23 13.78 20.56
CA GLU A 576 27.74 14.70 21.60
C GLU A 576 27.37 14.25 23.01
N VAL A 577 26.18 13.66 23.20
CA VAL A 577 25.74 13.12 24.48
C VAL A 577 26.50 11.85 24.88
N GLY A 578 26.92 11.05 23.89
CA GLY A 578 27.83 9.92 24.11
C GLY A 578 27.16 8.65 24.66
N PHE A 579 25.97 8.30 24.18
CA PHE A 579 25.37 6.99 24.46
C PHE A 579 26.29 5.84 24.02
N GLU A 580 26.25 4.73 24.75
CA GLU A 580 27.12 3.56 24.49
C GLU A 580 26.84 2.93 23.11
N ALA A 581 25.57 2.87 22.72
CA ALA A 581 25.14 2.31 21.44
C ALA A 581 24.16 3.26 20.71
N LEU A 582 24.54 3.67 19.50
CA LEU A 582 23.68 4.28 18.51
C LEU A 582 23.21 3.23 17.52
N ASN A 583 21.90 3.08 17.40
CA ASN A 583 21.26 2.37 16.30
C ASN A 583 20.66 3.33 15.27
N ILE A 584 20.90 3.07 13.99
CA ILE A 584 20.25 3.78 12.87
C ILE A 584 19.32 2.81 12.12
N ASP A 585 18.02 3.14 12.08
CA ASP A 585 17.05 2.36 11.29
C ASP A 585 16.96 2.91 9.86
N LEU A 586 17.13 2.02 8.88
CA LEU A 586 17.00 2.29 7.45
C LEU A 586 15.91 1.41 6.83
N ILE A 587 15.26 1.92 5.79
CA ILE A 587 14.23 1.19 5.03
C ILE A 587 14.68 1.03 3.58
N TYR A 588 14.69 -0.22 3.12
CA TYR A 588 14.91 -0.57 1.71
C TYR A 588 13.60 -0.92 1.00
N GLY A 589 13.55 -0.70 -0.31
CA GLY A 589 12.33 -0.88 -1.12
C GLY A 589 11.42 0.34 -1.14
N ILE A 590 11.95 1.53 -0.87
CA ILE A 590 11.19 2.79 -0.99
C ILE A 590 10.95 3.11 -2.47
N ASP A 591 9.82 3.74 -2.79
CA ASP A 591 9.46 4.12 -4.16
C ASP A 591 10.52 5.09 -4.74
N GLY A 592 11.01 4.77 -5.93
CA GLY A 592 12.13 5.45 -6.57
C GLY A 592 13.53 5.09 -6.05
N GLN A 593 13.67 4.21 -5.06
CA GLN A 593 14.97 3.77 -4.55
C GLN A 593 15.63 2.79 -5.52
N THR A 594 16.93 2.96 -5.74
CA THR A 594 17.77 2.16 -6.63
C THR A 594 18.93 1.54 -5.83
N GLU A 595 19.63 0.55 -6.37
CA GLU A 595 20.86 0.01 -5.74
C GLU A 595 21.90 1.10 -5.44
N THR A 596 22.01 2.11 -6.30
CA THR A 596 22.98 3.20 -6.12
C THR A 596 22.55 4.14 -5.00
N SER A 597 21.28 4.52 -4.96
CA SER A 597 20.74 5.42 -3.95
C SER A 597 20.64 4.74 -2.57
N TRP A 598 20.39 3.43 -2.56
CA TRP A 598 20.45 2.60 -1.37
C TRP A 598 21.87 2.51 -0.79
N ARG A 599 22.86 2.19 -1.63
CA ARG A 599 24.28 2.19 -1.23
C ARG A 599 24.72 3.53 -0.66
N TYR A 600 24.29 4.63 -1.26
CA TYR A 600 24.55 5.96 -0.74
C TYR A 600 24.02 6.16 0.69
N SER A 601 22.79 5.71 0.99
CA SER A 601 22.23 5.82 2.35
C SER A 601 22.98 4.94 3.36
N LEU A 602 23.46 3.77 2.94
CA LEU A 602 24.30 2.91 3.77
C LEU A 602 25.66 3.56 4.08
N ASP A 603 26.35 4.07 3.06
CA ASP A 603 27.62 4.79 3.20
C ASP A 603 27.46 6.01 4.13
N ALA A 604 26.34 6.74 4.00
CA ALA A 604 26.02 7.89 4.86
C ALA A 604 25.75 7.47 6.31
N ALA A 605 25.05 6.36 6.55
CA ALA A 605 24.86 5.82 7.90
C ALA A 605 26.19 5.40 8.53
N LEU A 606 27.03 4.67 7.78
CA LEU A 606 28.34 4.20 8.22
C LEU A 606 29.31 5.34 8.59
N ALA A 607 29.17 6.52 7.96
CA ALA A 607 29.97 7.69 8.31
C ALA A 607 29.77 8.14 9.77
N TRP A 608 28.61 7.85 10.37
CA TRP A 608 28.31 8.11 11.78
C TRP A 608 28.80 7.00 12.71
N LYS A 609 29.40 5.93 12.16
CA LYS A 609 29.95 4.76 12.88
C LYS A 609 28.98 4.14 13.90
N PRO A 610 27.68 3.98 13.59
CA PRO A 610 26.71 3.49 14.55
C PRO A 610 27.10 2.09 15.05
N GLU A 611 26.90 1.81 16.32
CA GLU A 611 27.18 0.49 16.89
C GLU A 611 26.23 -0.56 16.30
N GLU A 612 25.05 -0.14 15.85
CA GLU A 612 24.04 -0.97 15.23
C GLU A 612 23.38 -0.31 14.02
N ILE A 613 23.02 -1.12 13.02
CA ILE A 613 22.19 -0.70 11.89
C ILE A 613 21.08 -1.70 11.72
N TYR A 614 19.85 -1.20 11.63
CA TYR A 614 18.70 -2.03 11.31
C TYR A 614 18.23 -1.77 9.89
N LEU A 615 18.10 -2.83 9.09
CA LEU A 615 17.57 -2.81 7.74
C LEU A 615 16.17 -3.39 7.71
N TYR A 616 15.18 -2.55 7.41
CA TYR A 616 13.79 -2.95 7.28
C TYR A 616 13.34 -2.93 5.82
N PRO A 617 12.67 -3.98 5.30
CA PRO A 617 11.96 -3.83 4.05
C PRO A 617 10.79 -2.86 4.26
N LEU A 618 10.43 -2.11 3.22
CA LEU A 618 9.22 -1.33 3.24
C LEU A 618 8.00 -2.27 3.28
N TYR A 619 7.34 -2.34 4.45
CA TYR A 619 6.06 -3.02 4.60
C TYR A 619 4.93 -2.08 4.24
N VAL A 620 4.10 -2.49 3.30
CA VAL A 620 2.87 -1.78 2.96
C VAL A 620 1.69 -2.59 3.43
N ARG A 621 1.07 -2.16 4.53
CA ARG A 621 -0.15 -2.76 5.07
C ARG A 621 -1.38 -1.94 4.68
N PRO A 622 -2.57 -2.55 4.53
CA PRO A 622 -3.80 -1.80 4.34
C PRO A 622 -4.00 -0.76 5.45
N LEU A 623 -4.80 0.27 5.17
CA LEU A 623 -5.10 1.38 6.10
C LEU A 623 -3.91 2.31 6.44
N THR A 624 -2.67 1.98 6.07
CA THR A 624 -1.52 2.88 6.15
C THR A 624 -1.56 3.94 5.03
N GLY A 625 -0.74 5.00 5.13
CA GLY A 625 -0.68 6.06 4.10
C GLY A 625 -0.20 5.54 2.75
N LEU A 626 0.74 4.58 2.75
CA LEU A 626 1.19 3.84 1.58
C LEU A 626 0.20 2.75 1.18
N GLY A 627 -0.45 2.06 2.13
CA GLY A 627 -1.43 1.00 1.83
C GLY A 627 -2.69 1.46 1.14
N ARG A 628 -3.04 2.75 1.27
CA ARG A 628 -4.10 3.39 0.47
C ARG A 628 -3.68 3.68 -0.98
N ARG A 629 -2.39 3.56 -1.32
CA ARG A 629 -1.85 3.72 -2.68
C ARG A 629 -1.65 2.34 -3.30
N ALA A 630 -2.11 2.14 -4.54
CA ALA A 630 -1.96 0.88 -5.25
C ALA A 630 -0.58 0.80 -5.92
N HIS A 631 0.44 0.37 -5.19
CA HIS A 631 1.80 0.13 -5.70
C HIS A 631 2.21 -1.31 -5.35
N ASP A 632 2.94 -1.98 -6.25
CA ASP A 632 3.48 -3.33 -6.03
C ASP A 632 4.95 -3.21 -5.65
N TRP A 633 5.37 -3.88 -4.59
CA TRP A 633 6.60 -3.53 -3.85
C TRP A 633 7.72 -4.57 -3.97
N ASP A 634 7.57 -5.62 -4.78
CA ASP A 634 8.33 -6.85 -4.55
C ASP A 634 9.51 -7.15 -5.50
N ASP A 635 9.65 -6.46 -6.62
CA ASP A 635 10.59 -6.90 -7.66
C ASP A 635 12.08 -6.68 -7.32
N HIS A 636 12.40 -5.74 -6.42
CA HIS A 636 13.80 -5.36 -6.15
C HIS A 636 14.23 -5.41 -4.68
N ARG A 637 13.31 -5.60 -3.72
CA ARG A 637 13.62 -5.54 -2.28
C ARG A 637 14.64 -6.57 -1.83
N LEU A 638 14.56 -7.81 -2.33
CA LEU A 638 15.51 -8.86 -1.97
C LEU A 638 16.92 -8.55 -2.48
N ALA A 639 17.04 -7.93 -3.66
CA ALA A 639 18.32 -7.48 -4.19
C ALA A 639 18.93 -6.38 -3.31
N LEU A 640 18.14 -5.36 -2.93
CA LEU A 640 18.58 -4.30 -2.02
C LEU A 640 18.98 -4.83 -0.64
N TYR A 641 18.22 -5.80 -0.11
CA TYR A 641 18.57 -6.47 1.13
C TYR A 641 19.94 -7.15 1.04
N ARG A 642 20.16 -7.97 -0.01
CA ARG A 642 21.45 -8.66 -0.21
C ARG A 642 22.59 -7.67 -0.34
N GLN A 643 22.40 -6.60 -1.13
CA GLN A 643 23.39 -5.52 -1.27
C GLN A 643 23.71 -4.88 0.08
N GLY A 644 22.68 -4.55 0.88
CA GLY A 644 22.85 -3.94 2.20
C GLY A 644 23.56 -4.86 3.18
N ARG A 645 23.13 -6.12 3.27
CA ARG A 645 23.79 -7.16 4.08
C ARG A 645 25.26 -7.27 3.73
N ASP A 646 25.59 -7.50 2.46
CA ASP A 646 26.96 -7.74 2.02
C ASP A 646 27.85 -6.50 2.25
N HIS A 647 27.28 -5.31 2.06
CA HIS A 647 27.98 -4.06 2.32
C HIS A 647 28.28 -3.85 3.81
N LEU A 648 27.33 -4.13 4.71
CA LEU A 648 27.55 -4.03 6.16
C LEU A 648 28.54 -5.08 6.68
N LEU A 649 28.48 -6.32 6.18
CA LEU A 649 29.46 -7.36 6.49
C LEU A 649 30.87 -6.95 6.05
N ALA A 650 31.01 -6.37 4.86
CA ALA A 650 32.29 -5.86 4.37
C ALA A 650 32.81 -4.67 5.20
N ALA A 651 31.93 -3.92 5.85
CA ALA A 651 32.27 -2.84 6.78
C ALA A 651 32.60 -3.34 8.21
N GLY A 652 32.56 -4.66 8.44
CA GLY A 652 32.93 -5.28 9.72
C GLY A 652 31.77 -5.45 10.71
N TYR A 653 30.51 -5.27 10.28
CA TYR A 653 29.36 -5.61 11.10
C TYR A 653 29.08 -7.11 11.06
N GLU A 654 28.52 -7.64 12.14
CA GLU A 654 27.98 -8.99 12.25
C GLU A 654 26.47 -8.95 12.06
N GLN A 655 25.94 -9.91 11.29
CA GLN A 655 24.51 -10.11 11.17
C GLN A 655 23.98 -10.89 12.39
N VAL A 656 23.02 -10.32 13.13
CA VAL A 656 22.37 -10.98 14.27
C VAL A 656 21.03 -11.57 13.90
N SER A 657 20.28 -10.89 13.04
CA SER A 657 19.03 -11.39 12.45
C SER A 657 18.93 -10.88 11.01
N MET A 658 17.83 -11.21 10.32
CA MET A 658 17.53 -10.60 9.02
C MET A 658 17.65 -9.07 9.06
N ARG A 659 17.31 -8.40 10.17
CA ARG A 659 17.22 -6.93 10.19
C ARG A 659 18.37 -6.27 10.92
N MET A 660 18.94 -6.93 11.93
CA MET A 660 19.89 -6.31 12.84
C MET A 660 21.32 -6.68 12.50
N PHE A 661 22.14 -5.64 12.32
CA PHE A 661 23.58 -5.72 12.12
C PHE A 661 24.26 -4.91 13.22
N ARG A 662 25.33 -5.43 13.80
CA ARG A 662 26.05 -4.76 14.90
C ARG A 662 27.55 -4.87 14.76
N LEU A 663 28.29 -3.94 15.35
CA LEU A 663 29.74 -4.07 15.46
C LEU A 663 30.12 -5.14 16.49
N PRO A 664 31.18 -5.93 16.25
CA PRO A 664 31.71 -6.86 17.25
C PRO A 664 32.03 -6.15 18.56
N GLY A 665 31.61 -6.74 19.69
CA GLY A 665 31.83 -6.18 21.02
C GLY A 665 30.86 -5.08 21.44
N SER A 666 29.91 -4.66 20.59
CA SER A 666 28.78 -3.84 21.03
C SER A 666 27.94 -4.59 22.07
N VAL A 667 27.50 -3.90 23.13
CA VAL A 667 26.82 -4.50 24.27
C VAL A 667 25.54 -5.22 23.84
N GLY A 668 25.51 -6.54 23.97
CA GLY A 668 24.28 -7.35 23.87
C GLY A 668 23.69 -7.59 25.25
N VAL A 669 22.37 -7.69 25.36
CA VAL A 669 21.67 -8.02 26.60
C VAL A 669 21.86 -9.51 26.92
N ALA A 670 23.00 -9.86 27.53
CA ALA A 670 23.38 -11.26 27.74
C ALA A 670 22.48 -12.01 28.75
N GLU A 671 21.73 -11.30 29.59
CA GLU A 671 20.98 -11.89 30.70
C GLU A 671 19.50 -12.18 30.38
N TYR A 672 18.89 -11.47 29.42
CA TYR A 672 17.50 -11.68 29.01
C TYR A 672 17.39 -12.63 27.81
N ARG A 673 16.56 -13.67 27.95
CA ARG A 673 16.27 -14.65 26.91
C ARG A 673 14.82 -14.54 26.46
N CYS A 674 14.57 -13.91 25.32
CA CYS A 674 13.21 -13.66 24.81
C CYS A 674 12.38 -14.95 24.60
N GLN A 675 13.04 -16.09 24.43
CA GLN A 675 12.44 -17.41 24.29
C GLN A 675 11.84 -17.95 25.59
N SER A 676 12.40 -17.54 26.74
CA SER A 676 12.09 -18.13 28.03
C SER A 676 11.57 -17.17 29.08
N ASP A 677 12.04 -15.94 29.03
CA ASP A 677 11.89 -14.99 30.11
C ASP A 677 10.65 -14.12 29.90
N GLY A 678 10.04 -13.71 31.02
CA GLY A 678 8.85 -12.88 31.01
C GLY A 678 9.13 -11.46 30.50
N MET A 679 8.12 -10.85 29.89
CA MET A 679 8.17 -9.44 29.52
C MET A 679 6.95 -8.72 30.10
N VAL A 680 7.18 -7.60 30.76
CA VAL A 680 6.14 -6.72 31.30
C VAL A 680 5.99 -5.53 30.37
N GLY A 681 4.80 -5.39 29.78
CA GLY A 681 4.47 -4.27 28.91
C GLY A 681 3.54 -3.26 29.58
N LEU A 682 3.92 -1.99 29.57
CA LEU A 682 3.11 -0.86 30.05
C LEU A 682 2.68 0.05 28.90
N GLY A 683 1.43 0.53 28.96
CA GLY A 683 0.80 1.35 27.92
C GLY A 683 -0.09 0.53 26.97
N CYS A 684 -1.13 1.15 26.41
CA CYS A 684 -2.12 0.47 25.56
C CYS A 684 -1.58 -0.18 24.28
N GLY A 685 -0.41 0.22 23.77
CA GLY A 685 0.25 -0.45 22.64
C GLY A 685 1.20 -1.58 23.03
N ALA A 686 1.47 -1.75 24.33
CA ALA A 686 2.40 -2.75 24.85
C ALA A 686 1.78 -4.16 24.94
N ARG A 687 2.66 -5.14 25.11
CA ARG A 687 2.30 -6.54 25.38
C ARG A 687 3.07 -7.03 26.57
N SER A 688 2.45 -7.94 27.29
CA SER A 688 3.12 -8.73 28.32
C SER A 688 3.16 -10.19 27.89
N TYR A 689 4.27 -10.84 28.18
CA TYR A 689 4.54 -12.22 27.84
C TYR A 689 4.81 -13.02 29.10
N THR A 690 3.98 -14.02 29.35
CA THR A 690 4.26 -15.11 30.28
C THR A 690 4.43 -16.42 29.53
N SER A 691 4.88 -17.47 30.22
CA SER A 691 5.09 -18.78 29.61
C SER A 691 3.81 -19.41 29.03
N ARG A 692 2.62 -18.98 29.49
CA ARG A 692 1.31 -19.57 29.12
C ARG A 692 0.30 -18.57 28.58
N LEU A 693 0.47 -17.27 28.81
CA LEU A 693 -0.45 -16.24 28.36
C LEU A 693 0.32 -15.03 27.86
N HIS A 694 0.04 -14.64 26.62
CA HIS A 694 0.37 -13.31 26.16
C HIS A 694 -0.87 -12.44 26.27
N TYR A 695 -0.74 -11.24 26.82
CA TYR A 695 -1.86 -10.32 26.99
C TYR A 695 -1.45 -8.87 26.74
N SER A 696 -2.46 -8.02 26.56
CA SER A 696 -2.34 -6.64 26.09
C SER A 696 -3.72 -5.98 26.07
N TYR A 697 -3.77 -4.74 25.59
CA TYR A 697 -5.02 -4.06 25.23
C TYR A 697 -5.39 -4.31 23.77
N GLU A 698 -6.50 -3.71 23.34
CA GLU A 698 -6.92 -3.70 21.95
C GLU A 698 -5.85 -3.10 21.03
N TYR A 699 -5.88 -3.52 19.77
CA TYR A 699 -4.93 -3.09 18.76
C TYR A 699 -5.66 -2.77 17.47
N ALA A 700 -5.24 -1.68 16.84
CA ALA A 700 -5.74 -1.22 15.57
C ALA A 700 -4.60 -0.60 14.77
N VAL A 701 -4.78 -0.55 13.46
CA VAL A 701 -3.91 0.20 12.55
C VAL A 701 -4.63 1.47 12.10
N GLY A 702 -5.96 1.45 11.93
CA GLY A 702 -6.74 2.62 11.52
C GLY A 702 -6.61 3.80 12.49
N ALA A 703 -6.39 5.01 11.95
CA ALA A 703 -6.15 6.20 12.77
C ALA A 703 -7.34 6.56 13.67
N GLY A 704 -8.58 6.27 13.25
CA GLY A 704 -9.78 6.50 14.07
C GLY A 704 -9.83 5.56 15.27
N GLN A 705 -9.56 4.27 15.03
CA GLN A 705 -9.61 3.21 16.02
C GLN A 705 -8.46 3.29 17.01
N VAL A 706 -7.25 3.64 16.57
CA VAL A 706 -6.13 3.93 17.48
C VAL A 706 -6.48 5.08 18.43
N ARG A 707 -7.14 6.15 17.94
CA ARG A 707 -7.60 7.24 18.81
C ARG A 707 -8.63 6.74 19.83
N ALA A 708 -9.63 5.98 19.38
CA ALA A 708 -10.65 5.41 20.27
C ALA A 708 -10.03 4.54 21.38
N ILE A 709 -9.10 3.65 21.03
CA ILE A 709 -8.43 2.77 22.01
C ILE A 709 -7.60 3.57 23.02
N ILE A 710 -6.88 4.60 22.59
CA ILE A 710 -6.14 5.47 23.51
C ILE A 710 -7.11 6.24 24.42
N ASP A 711 -8.19 6.77 23.85
CA ASP A 711 -9.21 7.51 24.60
C ASP A 711 -9.92 6.59 25.62
N ASP A 712 -10.16 5.33 25.30
CA ASP A 712 -10.73 4.33 26.21
C ASP A 712 -9.73 3.95 27.31
N TYR A 713 -8.46 3.75 26.96
CA TYR A 713 -7.40 3.43 27.93
C TYR A 713 -7.26 4.50 29.02
N VAL A 714 -7.29 5.79 28.65
CA VAL A 714 -7.19 6.88 29.64
C VAL A 714 -8.47 7.08 30.48
N ARG A 715 -9.57 6.43 30.10
CA ARG A 715 -10.84 6.43 30.85
C ARG A 715 -11.03 5.19 31.73
N LEU A 716 -10.14 4.21 31.65
CA LEU A 716 -10.24 3.00 32.47
C LEU A 716 -10.17 3.34 33.95
N ALA A 717 -11.05 2.71 34.73
CA ALA A 717 -10.94 2.75 36.18
C ALA A 717 -9.70 1.98 36.64
N PRO A 718 -9.05 2.37 37.75
CA PRO A 718 -7.85 1.70 38.27
C PRO A 718 -7.96 0.16 38.37
N GLU A 719 -9.13 -0.35 38.75
CA GLU A 719 -9.37 -1.79 38.96
C GLU A 719 -9.39 -2.59 37.63
N GLU A 720 -9.65 -1.92 36.49
CA GLU A 720 -9.61 -2.57 35.18
C GLU A 720 -8.17 -2.86 34.70
N PHE A 721 -7.16 -2.31 35.39
CA PHE A 721 -5.76 -2.62 35.16
C PHE A 721 -5.30 -3.91 35.86
N ASP A 722 -6.08 -4.46 36.79
CA ASP A 722 -5.75 -5.66 37.56
C ASP A 722 -6.00 -6.97 36.78
N VAL A 723 -6.53 -6.90 35.56
CA VAL A 723 -6.93 -8.06 34.76
C VAL A 723 -6.34 -8.06 33.35
N ALA A 724 -6.11 -9.25 32.80
CA ALA A 724 -5.74 -9.40 31.40
C ALA A 724 -6.99 -9.37 30.50
N ASN A 725 -7.09 -8.36 29.63
CA ASN A 725 -8.27 -8.12 28.79
C ASN A 725 -8.24 -8.86 27.44
N VAL A 726 -7.18 -8.67 26.65
CA VAL A 726 -7.05 -9.25 25.30
C VAL A 726 -5.74 -10.04 25.21
N GLY A 727 -5.81 -11.30 24.77
CA GLY A 727 -4.64 -12.17 24.79
C GLY A 727 -4.75 -13.44 23.97
N PHE A 728 -3.74 -14.29 24.15
CA PHE A 728 -3.65 -15.63 23.55
C PHE A 728 -3.05 -16.61 24.56
N ARG A 729 -3.78 -17.70 24.85
CA ARG A 729 -3.31 -18.79 25.71
C ARG A 729 -2.46 -19.77 24.91
N LEU A 730 -1.19 -19.92 25.32
CA LEU A 730 -0.21 -20.79 24.68
C LEU A 730 -0.30 -22.20 25.27
N GLY A 731 -0.74 -23.15 24.45
CA GLY A 731 -0.61 -24.57 24.75
C GLY A 731 0.84 -25.04 24.59
N GLU A 732 1.09 -26.32 24.84
CA GLU A 732 2.44 -26.86 24.76
C GLU A 732 3.05 -26.77 23.36
N ASP A 733 2.29 -27.10 22.31
CA ASP A 733 2.71 -26.92 20.91
C ASP A 733 3.10 -25.46 20.61
N GLU A 734 2.26 -24.51 21.04
CA GLU A 734 2.49 -23.07 20.82
C GLU A 734 3.77 -22.58 21.51
N ARG A 735 4.08 -23.11 22.70
CA ARG A 735 5.31 -22.78 23.43
C ARG A 735 6.55 -23.34 22.74
N ARG A 736 6.48 -24.58 22.26
CA ARG A 736 7.54 -25.23 21.47
C ARG A 736 7.82 -24.47 20.18
N ARG A 737 6.75 -24.15 19.44
CA ARG A 737 6.78 -23.41 18.17
C ARG A 737 7.27 -21.97 18.34
N ARG A 738 6.86 -21.27 19.40
CA ARG A 738 7.40 -19.94 19.76
C ARG A 738 8.91 -19.99 19.93
N HIS A 739 9.41 -20.96 20.70
CA HIS A 739 10.84 -21.12 20.96
C HIS A 739 11.61 -21.41 19.67
N LEU A 740 11.10 -22.34 18.83
CA LEU A 740 11.68 -22.62 17.51
C LEU A 740 11.77 -21.35 16.65
N ILE A 741 10.66 -20.62 16.48
CA ILE A 741 10.62 -19.42 15.62
C ILE A 741 11.56 -18.33 16.13
N GLN A 742 11.57 -18.05 17.43
CA GLN A 742 12.38 -16.97 18.00
C GLN A 742 13.88 -17.26 17.96
N SER A 743 14.28 -18.53 17.99
CA SER A 743 15.69 -18.92 17.90
C SER A 743 16.14 -19.09 16.44
N LEU A 744 15.35 -19.77 15.60
CA LEU A 744 15.74 -20.09 14.22
C LEU A 744 15.88 -18.84 13.35
N LEU A 745 15.11 -17.78 13.62
CA LEU A 745 15.19 -16.51 12.87
C LEU A 745 16.35 -15.59 13.32
N GLN A 746 17.19 -16.04 14.26
CA GLN A 746 18.46 -15.41 14.61
C GLN A 746 19.59 -16.08 13.82
N ALA A 747 20.65 -15.34 13.53
CA ALA A 747 21.83 -15.89 12.84
C ALA A 747 22.53 -16.98 13.66
N GLU A 748 22.46 -16.91 15.00
CA GLU A 748 22.99 -17.96 15.89
C GLU A 748 22.23 -19.29 15.78
N GLY A 749 20.94 -19.23 15.43
CA GLY A 749 20.05 -20.38 15.29
C GLY A 749 19.51 -20.93 16.61
N LEU A 750 18.98 -22.15 16.54
CA LEU A 750 18.41 -22.88 17.66
C LEU A 750 19.44 -23.85 18.26
N ASP A 751 19.72 -23.73 19.56
CA ASP A 751 20.43 -24.75 20.34
C ASP A 751 19.50 -25.94 20.61
N LEU A 752 19.80 -27.07 19.97
CA LEU A 752 19.02 -28.30 20.08
C LEU A 752 19.08 -28.90 21.49
N THR A 753 20.18 -28.69 22.21
CA THR A 753 20.35 -29.18 23.59
C THR A 753 19.42 -28.43 24.53
N SER A 754 19.46 -27.10 24.49
CA SER A 754 18.58 -26.25 25.30
C SER A 754 17.10 -26.50 24.99
N TYR A 755 16.76 -26.71 23.71
CA TYR A 755 15.40 -27.06 23.31
C TYR A 755 14.93 -28.37 23.96
N ARG A 756 15.73 -29.44 23.86
CA ARG A 756 15.41 -30.74 24.47
C ARG A 756 15.30 -30.64 25.99
N GLU A 757 16.25 -29.99 26.66
CA GLU A 757 16.21 -29.82 28.12
C GLU A 757 14.94 -29.12 28.58
N ARG A 758 14.45 -28.15 27.80
CA ARG A 758 13.26 -27.38 28.11
C ARG A 758 11.95 -28.14 27.87
N PHE A 759 11.85 -28.92 26.80
CA PHE A 759 10.59 -29.53 26.36
C PHE A 759 10.54 -31.06 26.50
N GLY A 760 11.66 -31.71 26.83
CA GLY A 760 11.76 -33.17 26.96
C GLY A 760 11.60 -33.93 25.65
N VAL A 761 11.63 -33.24 24.51
CA VAL A 761 11.46 -33.81 23.16
C VAL A 761 12.42 -33.16 22.17
N GLU A 762 12.80 -33.91 21.15
CA GLU A 762 13.57 -33.39 20.00
C GLU A 762 12.70 -32.47 19.13
N VAL A 763 13.33 -31.55 18.39
CA VAL A 763 12.60 -30.61 17.53
C VAL A 763 11.99 -31.30 16.32
N MET A 764 12.67 -32.29 15.72
CA MET A 764 12.11 -33.11 14.63
C MET A 764 10.84 -33.85 15.01
N ALA A 765 10.66 -34.21 16.29
CA ALA A 765 9.46 -34.95 16.71
C ALA A 765 8.15 -34.15 16.49
N GLY A 766 8.24 -32.82 16.45
CA GLY A 766 7.09 -31.93 16.25
C GLY A 766 7.09 -31.13 14.94
N PHE A 767 8.24 -30.97 14.27
CA PHE A 767 8.40 -30.03 13.15
C PHE A 767 9.17 -30.59 11.94
N ARG A 768 9.29 -31.92 11.82
CA ARG A 768 10.05 -32.57 10.73
C ARG A 768 9.66 -32.06 9.34
N GLU A 769 8.36 -32.06 9.02
CA GLU A 769 7.88 -31.66 7.70
C GLU A 769 8.16 -30.18 7.40
N GLU A 770 7.99 -29.29 8.38
CA GLU A 770 8.38 -27.89 8.22
C GLU A 770 9.88 -27.73 7.96
N LEU A 771 10.73 -28.40 8.74
CA LEU A 771 12.19 -28.28 8.64
C LEU A 771 12.75 -28.91 7.36
N GLU A 772 12.26 -30.08 6.96
CA GLU A 772 12.64 -30.72 5.69
C GLU A 772 12.33 -29.81 4.49
N ARG A 773 11.18 -29.13 4.48
CA ARG A 773 10.85 -28.15 3.43
C ARG A 773 11.78 -26.94 3.40
N LEU A 774 12.31 -26.50 4.54
CA LEU A 774 13.31 -25.43 4.57
C LEU A 774 14.66 -25.93 4.03
N ALA A 775 15.05 -27.16 4.36
CA ALA A 775 16.27 -27.78 3.86
C ALA A 775 16.22 -28.04 2.35
N GLU A 776 15.10 -28.55 1.82
CA GLU A 776 14.88 -28.73 0.37
C GLU A 776 15.05 -27.44 -0.43
N ARG A 777 14.76 -26.29 0.20
CA ARG A 777 14.95 -24.95 -0.38
C ARG A 777 16.36 -24.39 -0.21
N GLY A 778 17.26 -25.10 0.46
CA GLY A 778 18.60 -24.63 0.81
C GLY A 778 18.60 -23.50 1.84
N TRP A 779 17.53 -23.37 2.63
CA TRP A 779 17.40 -22.33 3.65
C TRP A 779 17.96 -22.76 5.01
N LEU A 780 18.19 -24.06 5.23
CA LEU A 780 18.90 -24.60 6.38
C LEU A 780 20.32 -25.02 5.98
N GLU A 781 21.27 -24.90 6.90
CA GLU A 781 22.64 -25.38 6.68
C GLU A 781 22.66 -26.90 6.45
N GLY A 782 23.51 -27.39 5.53
CA GLY A 782 23.42 -28.75 4.97
C GLY A 782 23.62 -29.90 5.98
N ASP A 783 24.31 -29.66 7.09
CA ASP A 783 24.48 -30.64 8.18
C ASP A 783 23.41 -30.50 9.27
N ALA A 784 22.48 -29.54 9.16
CA ALA A 784 21.58 -29.19 10.28
C ALA A 784 20.56 -30.31 10.59
N LEU A 785 20.11 -31.05 9.57
CA LEU A 785 19.25 -32.23 9.75
C LEU A 785 20.05 -33.47 10.17
N ALA A 786 21.29 -33.62 9.67
CA ALA A 786 22.17 -34.74 9.99
C ALA A 786 22.76 -34.64 11.41
N ALA A 787 23.05 -33.43 11.90
CA ALA A 787 23.53 -33.16 13.25
C ALA A 787 22.49 -33.47 14.33
N GLU A 788 21.20 -33.26 14.03
CA GLU A 788 20.12 -33.68 14.91
C GLU A 788 19.98 -35.22 14.93
N GLU A 789 19.97 -35.86 13.75
CA GLU A 789 19.81 -37.32 13.63
C GLU A 789 20.97 -38.13 14.21
N ALA A 790 22.19 -37.58 14.26
CA ALA A 790 23.38 -38.29 14.75
C ALA A 790 23.62 -38.17 16.27
N ALA A 791 23.14 -37.12 16.94
CA ALA A 791 23.48 -36.90 18.36
C ALA A 791 22.50 -36.05 19.20
N GLY A 792 21.51 -35.37 18.61
CA GLY A 792 20.69 -34.39 19.33
C GLY A 792 21.51 -33.25 19.96
N ALA A 793 22.74 -33.02 19.50
CA ALA A 793 23.67 -32.03 20.02
C ALA A 793 24.16 -31.17 18.85
N GLY A 794 24.00 -29.86 18.94
CA GLY A 794 24.38 -28.92 17.87
C GLY A 794 23.42 -27.74 17.73
N TRP A 795 23.58 -27.02 16.63
CA TRP A 795 22.81 -25.83 16.28
C TRP A 795 22.03 -26.06 14.99
N LEU A 796 20.74 -25.73 15.00
CA LEU A 796 19.91 -25.66 13.80
C LEU A 796 19.91 -24.21 13.29
N ARG A 797 20.53 -23.96 12.13
CA ARG A 797 20.79 -22.62 11.59
C ARG A 797 20.24 -22.43 10.19
N LEU A 798 19.81 -21.20 9.91
CA LEU A 798 19.47 -20.76 8.58
C LEU A 798 20.75 -20.39 7.81
N THR A 799 20.76 -20.69 6.51
CA THR A 799 21.78 -20.14 5.60
C THR A 799 21.60 -18.61 5.47
N PRO A 800 22.57 -17.86 4.92
CA PRO A 800 22.39 -16.44 4.61
C PRO A 800 21.17 -16.17 3.72
N GLU A 801 20.79 -17.13 2.88
CA GLU A 801 19.61 -17.08 2.03
C GLU A 801 18.33 -17.39 2.81
N GLY A 802 18.37 -18.35 3.75
CA GLY A 802 17.28 -18.60 4.69
C GLY A 802 16.98 -17.38 5.57
N LEU A 803 18.01 -16.71 6.09
CA LEU A 803 17.85 -15.46 6.85
C LEU A 803 17.19 -14.36 6.01
N ALA A 804 17.54 -14.24 4.72
CA ALA A 804 16.89 -13.31 3.80
C ALA A 804 15.37 -13.55 3.64
N HIS A 805 14.94 -14.79 3.88
CA HIS A 805 13.56 -15.25 3.81
C HIS A 805 12.87 -15.36 5.17
N SER A 806 13.41 -14.74 6.24
CA SER A 806 12.83 -14.85 7.59
C SER A 806 11.35 -14.45 7.66
N ASP A 807 10.92 -13.50 6.83
CA ASP A 807 9.53 -13.05 6.71
C ASP A 807 8.59 -14.02 5.98
N ALA A 808 9.13 -15.00 5.26
CA ALA A 808 8.38 -16.14 4.74
C ALA A 808 8.44 -17.34 5.69
N ILE A 809 9.62 -17.59 6.29
CA ILE A 809 9.85 -18.73 7.20
C ILE A 809 9.01 -18.60 8.48
N GLY A 810 8.98 -17.42 9.10
CA GLY A 810 8.19 -17.18 10.31
C GLY A 810 6.72 -17.58 10.16
N PRO A 811 5.94 -16.99 9.22
CA PRO A 811 4.57 -17.39 8.92
C PRO A 811 4.41 -18.87 8.53
N ALA A 812 5.36 -19.44 7.79
CA ALA A 812 5.33 -20.85 7.38
C ALA A 812 5.42 -21.80 8.58
N LEU A 813 5.97 -21.35 9.71
CA LEU A 813 6.01 -22.10 10.96
C LEU A 813 4.81 -21.89 11.88
N PHE A 814 3.87 -20.99 11.56
CA PHE A 814 2.71 -20.72 12.43
C PHE A 814 1.76 -21.93 12.53
N SER A 815 1.16 -22.14 13.71
CA SER A 815 0.16 -23.20 13.86
C SER A 815 -1.11 -22.92 13.05
N GLY A 816 -1.88 -23.96 12.71
CA GLY A 816 -3.18 -23.81 12.05
C GLY A 816 -4.12 -22.88 12.81
N ARG A 817 -4.19 -23.05 14.15
CA ARG A 817 -4.98 -22.20 15.05
C ARG A 817 -4.58 -20.72 14.95
N VAL A 818 -3.28 -20.41 14.94
CA VAL A 818 -2.81 -19.03 14.81
C VAL A 818 -3.19 -18.46 13.44
N ARG A 819 -3.00 -19.23 12.36
CA ARG A 819 -3.38 -18.80 11.00
C ARG A 819 -4.88 -18.53 10.88
N GLU A 820 -5.72 -19.42 11.41
CA GLU A 820 -7.19 -19.26 11.41
C GLU A 820 -7.62 -17.98 12.14
N LEU A 821 -7.06 -17.74 13.34
CA LEU A 821 -7.36 -16.53 14.11
C LEU A 821 -6.84 -15.27 13.43
N MET A 822 -5.69 -15.33 12.76
CA MET A 822 -5.19 -14.20 11.97
C MET A 822 -6.08 -13.91 10.76
N ALA A 823 -6.56 -14.93 10.06
CA ALA A 823 -7.44 -14.79 8.90
C ALA A 823 -8.82 -14.22 9.28
N GLY A 824 -9.32 -14.58 10.47
CA GLY A 824 -10.56 -14.02 11.02
C GLY A 824 -10.40 -12.67 11.73
N TYR A 825 -9.24 -12.00 11.63
CA TYR A 825 -9.05 -10.67 12.20
C TYR A 825 -9.50 -9.59 11.22
N GLU A 826 -10.52 -8.83 11.59
CA GLU A 826 -10.93 -7.65 10.84
C GLU A 826 -9.92 -6.52 11.07
N GLU A 827 -9.28 -6.06 9.99
CA GLU A 827 -8.41 -4.89 10.07
C GLU A 827 -9.21 -3.64 10.44
N ARG A 828 -8.88 -3.06 11.59
CA ARG A 828 -9.56 -1.91 12.19
C ARG A 828 -8.63 -0.72 12.31
#